data_AF-A0A098VS73-F1
#
_entry.id   AF-A0A098VS73-F1
#
_cell.length_a   1.000
_cell.length_b   1.000
_cell.length_c   1.000
_cell.angle_alpha   90.00
_cell.angle_beta   90.00
_cell.angle_gamma   90.00
#
_symmetry.space_group_name_H-M   'P 1'
#
loop_
_entity.id
_entity.type
_entity.pdbx_description
1 polymer ?
#
loop_
_entity_poly.entity_id
_entity_poly.type
_entity_poly.pdbx_seq_one_letter_code
_entity_poly.pdbx_strand_id
1 'polypeptide(L)'
;MSPPSGNNHHYKPIENYGVIGNMHTVALVSRHGASIDFFCYPDFDSPTVFARLLDHAKGGFFEILPSDCAVFHPRLQSIYGCTPRTGQKIRTKQLYLPSSNILVTRFSGKEGISQVTDLMPVKESGAASHPWIIRKLECIRGPVSIDVRICPAFDYARSGHTLYRCDLHNRILFESRFMTMELCWVLQRPSDHEGSICRSHIQHGGRLDCSCSSPTAFSIWKVEDKDKRRPGSMATFTLVEGQSMLFVLRDISNPTERAKVDSPSYTYLLDLIGGTLSFWHSWIAGCTYKGRWREIVHRSALLLKLLTYAPTGAIIAAPTFGLPEEIGGLLNWDYRFTWIRDAAFTVYAFLRIGFKEEAVQFMEFIARRCMEIGTSEGSSSLQVLYDIRGKSPSAMICSYRARSHWYPEQVNPDLENKTPPPLMRSYSPKENSPSSVEFSATLRALYLEDNECEIILPHLDGYCGSKPIRIGNAAYNQTQTDVYGELMDAIYLVDKWARPLSYDYWNVIRRTLIPQVLATWHLPDHGIWELRHGQRHYTYSKVMSWVALDRAIRLAAKRSFPSEAESLWRPARDALFEEVMERSWSKERQAFVQYYGSNDLDASSLVMPLVFFLSPLDPKFLSTLRETLKPTRMGGLTANNLCFRWSFLESSSPVRLPQTLVPLASDDNAAANVDSIVPVVDSIVPVVDSIVPVVDSIVPVVDSIVPVVDSIVPVVDSTAPVLLENTIDAAMILKNEGTFNLCSFWLVEAMARAGSKAMLNDKHFLDLAVLKFEDIIGYANHLGLFSEEISPSGEALGNFPQAFTHLALISAAFNIDRNLDEQH
;
A
#
# COMPACT_ATOMS: atom_id res chain seq x y z
N MET A 1 -24.73 -18.47 7.48
CA MET A 1 -24.86 -17.02 7.77
C MET A 1 -25.03 -16.28 6.46
N SER A 2 -26.09 -15.48 6.35
CA SER A 2 -26.35 -14.64 5.18
C SER A 2 -25.34 -13.49 5.12
N PRO A 3 -24.85 -13.07 3.94
CA PRO A 3 -23.95 -11.92 3.85
C PRO A 3 -24.67 -10.66 4.33
N PRO A 4 -23.94 -9.63 4.84
CA PRO A 4 -24.53 -8.42 5.35
C PRO A 4 -25.43 -7.79 4.28
N SER A 5 -26.70 -7.62 4.62
CA SER A 5 -27.71 -6.94 3.81
C SER A 5 -27.37 -5.46 3.73
N GLY A 6 -26.46 -5.11 2.84
CA GLY A 6 -26.01 -3.74 2.56
C GLY A 6 -25.42 -3.66 1.16
N ASN A 7 -25.20 -2.46 0.63
CA ASN A 7 -24.95 -2.23 -0.79
C ASN A 7 -23.62 -2.76 -1.39
N ASN A 8 -22.95 -3.74 -0.79
CA ASN A 8 -21.53 -4.08 -1.04
C ASN A 8 -21.20 -5.07 -2.17
N HIS A 9 -22.16 -5.63 -2.89
CA HIS A 9 -21.84 -6.63 -3.92
C HIS A 9 -20.94 -6.10 -5.08
N HIS A 10 -20.77 -4.78 -5.21
CA HIS A 10 -20.14 -4.11 -6.36
C HIS A 10 -18.63 -4.03 -6.29
N TYR A 11 -18.07 -4.05 -5.09
CA TYR A 11 -16.64 -3.89 -4.90
C TYR A 11 -15.96 -5.25 -4.99
N LYS A 12 -14.81 -5.28 -5.67
CA LYS A 12 -13.97 -6.47 -5.67
C LYS A 12 -13.16 -6.47 -4.36
N PRO A 13 -13.00 -7.61 -3.70
CA PRO A 13 -12.09 -7.74 -2.56
C PRO A 13 -10.68 -7.22 -2.88
N ILE A 14 -10.02 -6.57 -1.93
CA ILE A 14 -8.71 -5.93 -2.11
C ILE A 14 -7.65 -6.97 -2.52
N GLU A 15 -7.72 -8.18 -1.96
CA GLU A 15 -6.84 -9.30 -2.26
C GLU A 15 -6.93 -9.79 -3.71
N ASN A 16 -7.96 -9.41 -4.48
CA ASN A 16 -8.09 -9.83 -5.88
C ASN A 16 -7.16 -9.11 -6.86
N TYR A 17 -6.41 -8.11 -6.39
CA TYR A 17 -5.58 -7.27 -7.24
C TYR A 17 -4.12 -7.74 -7.30
N GLY A 18 -3.56 -7.77 -8.50
CA GLY A 18 -2.12 -7.75 -8.73
C GLY A 18 -1.63 -6.34 -9.04
N VAL A 19 -0.34 -6.09 -8.84
CA VAL A 19 0.29 -4.79 -9.13
C VAL A 19 1.26 -4.91 -10.32
N ILE A 20 1.24 -3.92 -11.21
CA ILE A 20 2.24 -3.71 -12.27
C ILE A 20 2.76 -2.29 -12.15
N GLY A 21 4.00 -2.01 -12.57
CA GLY A 21 4.57 -0.67 -12.48
C GLY A 21 5.93 -0.52 -13.14
N ASN A 22 6.44 0.70 -13.15
CA ASN A 22 7.71 1.07 -13.77
C ASN A 22 8.65 1.88 -12.86
N MET A 23 8.45 1.81 -11.54
CA MET A 23 9.17 2.62 -10.54
C MET A 23 8.92 4.15 -10.65
N HIS A 24 7.98 4.59 -11.48
CA HIS A 24 7.42 5.95 -11.43
C HIS A 24 6.00 5.93 -10.89
N THR A 25 5.23 4.94 -11.32
CA THR A 25 3.86 4.68 -10.86
C THR A 25 3.55 3.18 -10.93
N VAL A 26 2.37 2.82 -10.44
CA VAL A 26 1.81 1.47 -10.51
C VAL A 26 0.32 1.49 -10.87
N ALA A 27 -0.17 0.36 -11.37
CA ALA A 27 -1.57 0.10 -11.60
C ALA A 27 -2.00 -1.21 -10.91
N LEU A 28 -3.23 -1.24 -10.38
CA LEU A 28 -3.82 -2.44 -9.77
C LEU A 28 -4.75 -3.14 -10.75
N VAL A 29 -4.42 -4.41 -11.04
CA VAL A 29 -5.10 -5.27 -12.01
C VAL A 29 -5.87 -6.37 -11.30
N SER A 30 -7.19 -6.31 -11.36
CA SER A 30 -8.09 -7.31 -10.79
C SER A 30 -7.99 -8.63 -11.56
N ARG A 31 -7.90 -9.75 -10.83
CA ARG A 31 -8.02 -11.11 -11.38
C ARG A 31 -9.36 -11.34 -12.09
N HIS A 32 -10.39 -10.57 -11.77
CA HIS A 32 -11.67 -10.58 -12.47
C HIS A 32 -11.67 -9.57 -13.61
N GLY A 33 -11.83 -10.07 -14.84
CA GLY A 33 -11.87 -9.25 -16.06
C GLY A 33 -10.52 -8.68 -16.50
N ALA A 34 -9.40 -9.06 -15.86
CA ALA A 34 -8.11 -8.39 -16.05
C ALA A 34 -8.29 -6.86 -16.05
N SER A 35 -9.00 -6.32 -15.07
CA SER A 35 -9.31 -4.89 -15.08
C SER A 35 -8.29 -4.08 -14.31
N ILE A 36 -7.76 -3.05 -14.92
CA ILE A 36 -7.07 -1.98 -14.21
C ILE A 36 -8.14 -1.10 -13.56
N ASP A 37 -8.25 -1.17 -12.24
CA ASP A 37 -9.27 -0.44 -11.46
C ASP A 37 -8.68 0.70 -10.62
N PHE A 38 -7.35 0.79 -10.52
CA PHE A 38 -6.66 1.87 -9.83
C PHE A 38 -5.35 2.19 -10.56
N PHE A 39 -5.12 3.46 -10.88
CA PHE A 39 -3.92 3.92 -11.58
C PHE A 39 -3.74 5.44 -11.41
N CYS A 40 -2.63 5.84 -10.80
CA CYS A 40 -2.16 7.24 -10.75
C CYS A 40 -1.19 7.51 -11.89
N TYR A 41 -1.21 8.71 -12.46
CA TYR A 41 -0.37 9.03 -13.61
C TYR A 41 0.09 10.50 -13.64
N PRO A 42 1.36 10.80 -13.97
CA PRO A 42 2.43 9.87 -14.35
C PRO A 42 3.19 9.23 -13.18
N ASP A 43 3.13 9.85 -12.00
CA ASP A 43 3.87 9.40 -10.82
C ASP A 43 2.91 8.85 -9.74
N PHE A 44 3.46 8.15 -8.75
CA PHE A 44 2.71 7.67 -7.57
C PHE A 44 1.82 8.75 -6.96
N ASP A 45 2.39 9.92 -6.73
CA ASP A 45 1.77 11.06 -6.09
C ASP A 45 0.89 11.90 -7.02
N SER A 46 0.48 11.38 -8.19
CA SER A 46 -0.30 12.12 -9.19
C SER A 46 -1.80 11.77 -9.13
N PRO A 47 -2.69 12.57 -9.77
CA PRO A 47 -4.11 12.26 -9.80
C PRO A 47 -4.40 10.91 -10.47
N THR A 48 -5.50 10.28 -10.07
CA THR A 48 -5.91 9.01 -10.69
C THR A 48 -6.42 9.22 -12.11
N VAL A 49 -6.08 8.28 -12.99
CA VAL A 49 -6.77 8.02 -14.27
C VAL A 49 -7.85 6.95 -14.09
N PHE A 50 -7.61 6.00 -13.18
CA PHE A 50 -8.58 4.98 -12.76
C PHE A 50 -8.63 4.91 -11.23
N ALA A 51 -9.83 4.78 -10.69
CA ALA A 51 -10.16 4.74 -9.27
C ALA A 51 -11.44 3.90 -9.03
N ARG A 52 -11.79 2.96 -9.93
CA ARG A 52 -12.94 2.04 -9.77
C ARG A 52 -12.85 1.22 -8.49
N LEU A 53 -11.64 1.02 -7.95
CA LEU A 53 -11.44 0.46 -6.62
C LEU A 53 -12.14 1.31 -5.53
N LEU A 54 -12.07 2.65 -5.62
CA LEU A 54 -12.65 3.56 -4.62
C LEU A 54 -14.10 3.93 -4.92
N ASP A 55 -14.52 3.92 -6.19
CA ASP A 55 -15.91 4.16 -6.57
C ASP A 55 -16.23 3.34 -7.82
N HIS A 56 -17.04 2.29 -7.65
CA HIS A 56 -17.36 1.35 -8.73
C HIS A 56 -17.99 2.05 -9.95
N ALA A 57 -18.77 3.12 -9.74
CA ALA A 57 -19.52 3.80 -10.78
C ALA A 57 -18.73 4.94 -11.44
N LYS A 58 -18.00 5.73 -10.65
CA LYS A 58 -17.34 6.97 -11.07
C LYS A 58 -15.86 6.78 -11.38
N GLY A 59 -15.23 5.78 -10.77
CA GLY A 59 -13.78 5.67 -10.73
C GLY A 59 -13.11 5.32 -12.06
N GLY A 60 -13.83 4.83 -13.07
CA GLY A 60 -13.24 4.49 -14.36
C GLY A 60 -12.27 3.30 -14.33
N PHE A 61 -12.04 2.67 -15.47
CA PHE A 61 -11.31 1.39 -15.56
C PHE A 61 -10.76 1.11 -16.97
N PHE A 62 -9.88 0.09 -17.08
CA PHE A 62 -9.48 -0.52 -18.35
C PHE A 62 -9.47 -2.04 -18.24
N GLU A 63 -10.34 -2.72 -18.98
CA GLU A 63 -10.67 -4.13 -18.84
C GLU A 63 -10.55 -4.90 -20.15
N ILE A 64 -10.07 -6.14 -20.08
CA ILE A 64 -9.94 -7.07 -21.21
C ILE A 64 -10.39 -8.46 -20.72
N LEU A 65 -11.53 -8.94 -21.22
CA LEU A 65 -12.13 -10.19 -20.78
C LEU A 65 -12.81 -10.94 -21.92
N PRO A 66 -12.94 -12.28 -21.86
CA PRO A 66 -13.79 -12.98 -22.79
C PRO A 66 -15.25 -12.50 -22.71
N SER A 67 -15.94 -12.38 -23.85
CA SER A 67 -17.33 -11.88 -23.90
C SER A 67 -18.34 -12.77 -23.15
N ASP A 68 -17.99 -14.04 -22.95
CA ASP A 68 -18.79 -15.01 -22.19
C ASP A 68 -18.47 -15.04 -20.69
N CYS A 69 -17.52 -14.23 -20.21
CA CYS A 69 -17.30 -14.07 -18.78
C CYS A 69 -18.54 -13.43 -18.16
N ALA A 70 -19.24 -14.18 -17.29
CA ALA A 70 -20.16 -13.56 -16.34
C ALA A 70 -19.36 -12.60 -15.45
N VAL A 71 -19.49 -11.30 -15.69
CA VAL A 71 -19.06 -10.31 -14.72
C VAL A 71 -20.04 -10.40 -13.56
N PHE A 72 -19.52 -10.67 -12.36
CA PHE A 72 -20.31 -10.60 -11.13
C PHE A 72 -20.93 -9.20 -11.02
N HIS A 73 -22.25 -9.05 -11.13
CA HIS A 73 -23.00 -8.13 -10.25
C HIS A 73 -24.56 -8.27 -10.24
N PRO A 74 -25.20 -8.46 -9.05
CA PRO A 74 -26.66 -8.42 -8.82
C PRO A 74 -27.40 -7.07 -8.98
N ARG A 75 -26.76 -6.02 -9.54
CA ARG A 75 -27.32 -4.64 -9.66
C ARG A 75 -26.95 -3.90 -10.94
N LEU A 76 -26.32 -4.57 -11.91
CA LEU A 76 -25.89 -3.93 -13.16
C LEU A 76 -26.90 -4.04 -14.31
N GLN A 77 -28.17 -4.31 -13.99
CA GLN A 77 -29.27 -4.27 -14.97
C GLN A 77 -29.46 -2.87 -15.59
N SER A 78 -28.95 -1.79 -14.97
CA SER A 78 -29.22 -0.42 -15.42
C SER A 78 -28.16 0.23 -16.32
N ILE A 79 -26.99 -0.39 -16.58
CA ILE A 79 -25.96 0.23 -17.45
C ILE A 79 -25.45 -0.74 -18.54
N TYR A 80 -25.27 -2.03 -18.27
CA TYR A 80 -24.82 -3.00 -19.27
C TYR A 80 -25.48 -4.35 -19.05
N GLY A 81 -26.57 -4.61 -19.75
CA GLY A 81 -27.09 -5.96 -19.86
C GLY A 81 -26.06 -6.84 -20.54
N CYS A 82 -25.55 -7.86 -19.84
CA CYS A 82 -25.26 -9.17 -20.42
C CYS A 82 -25.10 -10.18 -19.28
N THR A 83 -26.11 -11.02 -19.11
CA THR A 83 -25.90 -12.44 -18.79
C THR A 83 -24.80 -12.99 -19.72
N PRO A 84 -23.93 -13.92 -19.25
CA PRO A 84 -23.06 -14.67 -20.17
C PRO A 84 -23.92 -15.16 -21.33
N ARG A 85 -23.54 -14.88 -22.59
CA ARG A 85 -24.34 -15.28 -23.77
C ARG A 85 -24.65 -16.77 -23.76
N THR A 86 -23.82 -17.56 -23.08
CA THR A 86 -23.84 -19.02 -23.02
C THR A 86 -24.09 -19.62 -21.63
N GLY A 87 -24.22 -18.81 -20.55
CA GLY A 87 -24.36 -19.35 -19.17
C GLY A 87 -23.10 -20.00 -18.59
N GLN A 88 -21.96 -19.92 -19.28
CA GLN A 88 -20.80 -20.74 -19.00
C GLN A 88 -19.80 -20.09 -18.03
N LYS A 89 -19.34 -20.86 -17.02
CA LYS A 89 -18.35 -20.39 -16.05
C LYS A 89 -16.95 -20.37 -16.68
N ILE A 90 -16.33 -19.20 -16.77
CA ILE A 90 -14.93 -19.05 -17.16
C ILE A 90 -14.05 -19.13 -15.92
N ARG A 91 -13.02 -19.98 -15.96
CA ARG A 91 -12.02 -20.07 -14.90
C ARG A 91 -10.94 -19.03 -15.14
N THR A 92 -10.65 -18.21 -14.14
CA THR A 92 -9.56 -17.23 -14.20
C THR A 92 -8.41 -17.60 -13.27
N LYS A 93 -7.18 -17.56 -13.80
CA LYS A 93 -5.95 -17.73 -13.03
C LYS A 93 -5.04 -16.52 -13.30
N GLN A 94 -4.56 -15.91 -12.24
CA GLN A 94 -3.62 -14.79 -12.32
C GLN A 94 -2.30 -15.19 -11.66
N LEU A 95 -1.17 -14.86 -12.27
CA LEU A 95 0.17 -15.11 -11.75
C LEU A 95 1.15 -14.07 -12.32
N TYR A 96 2.28 -13.86 -11.64
CA TYR A 96 3.41 -13.17 -12.24
C TYR A 96 4.20 -14.12 -13.13
N LEU A 97 4.80 -13.60 -14.21
CA LEU A 97 5.92 -14.31 -14.83
C LEU A 97 7.02 -14.46 -13.78
N PRO A 98 7.71 -15.63 -13.72
CA PRO A 98 8.71 -15.91 -12.69
C PRO A 98 9.69 -14.76 -12.52
N SER A 99 10.06 -14.44 -11.28
CA SER A 99 11.09 -13.43 -10.98
C SER A 99 10.82 -12.03 -11.56
N SER A 100 9.56 -11.63 -11.75
CA SER A 100 9.23 -10.33 -12.37
C SER A 100 8.00 -9.63 -11.78
N ASN A 101 7.80 -8.37 -12.18
CA ASN A 101 6.54 -7.62 -12.00
C ASN A 101 5.70 -7.58 -13.28
N ILE A 102 5.79 -8.62 -14.13
CA ILE A 102 4.94 -8.79 -15.32
C ILE A 102 3.80 -9.73 -14.97
N LEU A 103 2.58 -9.24 -15.06
CA LEU A 103 1.39 -9.96 -14.59
C LEU A 103 0.70 -10.67 -15.75
N VAL A 104 0.23 -11.89 -15.51
CA VAL A 104 -0.49 -12.70 -16.47
C VAL A 104 -1.86 -13.06 -15.89
N THR A 105 -2.92 -12.70 -16.60
CA THR A 105 -4.29 -13.14 -16.32
C THR A 105 -4.77 -14.07 -17.43
N ARG A 106 -4.97 -15.36 -17.10
CA ARG A 106 -5.43 -16.40 -18.02
C ARG A 106 -6.90 -16.72 -17.79
N PHE A 107 -7.66 -16.73 -18.87
CA PHE A 107 -9.05 -17.14 -18.91
C PHE A 107 -9.18 -18.49 -19.59
N SER A 108 -9.92 -19.42 -18.97
CA SER A 108 -10.14 -20.76 -19.51
C SER A 108 -11.64 -21.05 -19.55
N GLY A 109 -12.19 -21.06 -20.76
CA GLY A 109 -13.57 -21.48 -21.06
C GLY A 109 -13.58 -22.85 -21.75
N LYS A 110 -14.77 -23.33 -22.12
CA LYS A 110 -14.92 -24.59 -22.86
C LYS A 110 -14.45 -24.47 -24.31
N GLU A 111 -14.74 -23.33 -24.94
CA GLU A 111 -14.44 -23.10 -26.36
C GLU A 111 -13.00 -22.67 -26.60
N GLY A 112 -12.37 -22.02 -25.63
CA GLY A 112 -10.99 -21.59 -25.77
C GLY A 112 -10.34 -21.03 -24.51
N ILE A 113 -9.06 -20.73 -24.65
CA ILE A 113 -8.20 -20.18 -23.62
C ILE A 113 -7.58 -18.89 -24.16
N SER A 114 -7.72 -17.81 -23.41
CA SER A 114 -7.05 -16.54 -23.72
C SER A 114 -6.23 -16.06 -22.53
N GLN A 115 -5.29 -15.17 -22.80
CA GLN A 115 -4.39 -14.63 -21.80
C GLN A 115 -4.14 -13.14 -22.03
N VAL A 116 -4.07 -12.38 -20.94
CA VAL A 116 -3.61 -10.99 -20.94
C VAL A 116 -2.32 -10.91 -20.14
N THR A 117 -1.27 -10.39 -20.76
CA THR A 117 0.02 -10.10 -20.11
C THR A 117 0.13 -8.58 -19.94
N ASP A 118 0.14 -8.12 -18.70
CA ASP A 118 0.16 -6.72 -18.29
C ASP A 118 1.52 -6.32 -17.73
N LEU A 119 2.06 -5.18 -18.20
CA LEU A 119 3.30 -4.60 -17.69
C LEU A 119 3.36 -3.10 -17.93
N MET A 120 4.27 -2.44 -17.21
CA MET A 120 4.81 -1.15 -17.62
C MET A 120 6.30 -1.33 -17.93
N PRO A 121 6.81 -0.81 -19.05
CA PRO A 121 8.21 -0.95 -19.39
C PRO A 121 9.12 -0.36 -18.32
N VAL A 122 10.22 -1.05 -18.03
CA VAL A 122 11.33 -0.55 -17.22
C VAL A 122 12.59 -0.51 -18.06
N LYS A 123 13.44 0.48 -17.81
CA LYS A 123 14.76 0.60 -18.43
C LYS A 123 15.82 0.74 -17.34
N GLU A 124 17.04 0.33 -17.66
CA GLU A 124 18.20 0.60 -16.82
C GLU A 124 18.50 2.12 -16.75
N SER A 125 19.19 2.52 -15.68
CA SER A 125 19.41 3.92 -15.30
C SER A 125 19.97 4.79 -16.44
N GLY A 126 19.35 5.95 -16.68
CA GLY A 126 19.83 6.99 -17.60
C GLY A 126 19.01 7.18 -18.89
N ALA A 127 18.14 6.23 -19.25
CA ALA A 127 17.19 6.39 -20.36
C ALA A 127 15.77 6.66 -19.82
N ALA A 128 15.05 7.62 -20.42
CA ALA A 128 13.65 7.84 -20.07
C ALA A 128 12.85 6.54 -20.29
N SER A 129 12.28 6.01 -19.19
CA SER A 129 11.32 4.92 -19.26
C SER A 129 10.07 5.41 -20.01
N HIS A 130 9.41 4.52 -20.74
CA HIS A 130 8.12 4.85 -21.31
C HIS A 130 7.08 4.79 -20.19
N PRO A 131 6.32 5.86 -19.93
CA PRO A 131 5.24 5.85 -18.96
C PRO A 131 4.00 5.18 -19.58
N TRP A 132 4.17 3.96 -20.09
CA TRP A 132 3.16 3.24 -20.86
C TRP A 132 2.65 2.04 -20.07
N ILE A 133 1.36 1.74 -20.22
CA ILE A 133 0.83 0.41 -19.91
C ILE A 133 0.78 -0.39 -21.20
N ILE A 134 1.43 -1.55 -21.23
CA ILE A 134 1.37 -2.50 -22.33
C ILE A 134 0.56 -3.71 -21.88
N ARG A 135 -0.43 -4.08 -22.69
CA ARG A 135 -1.30 -5.23 -22.45
C ARG A 135 -1.30 -6.14 -23.67
N LYS A 136 -0.66 -7.30 -23.58
CA LYS A 136 -0.64 -8.30 -24.65
C LYS A 136 -1.79 -9.28 -24.46
N LEU A 137 -2.77 -9.25 -25.35
CA LEU A 137 -3.85 -10.20 -25.42
C LEU A 137 -3.50 -11.32 -26.41
N GLU A 138 -3.61 -12.56 -25.98
CA GLU A 138 -3.24 -13.74 -26.77
C GLU A 138 -4.34 -14.79 -26.71
N CYS A 139 -4.64 -15.42 -27.84
CA CYS A 139 -5.46 -16.61 -27.89
C CYS A 139 -4.58 -17.87 -27.90
N ILE A 140 -4.65 -18.63 -26.82
CA ILE A 140 -3.80 -19.80 -26.59
C ILE A 140 -4.37 -21.05 -27.25
N ARG A 141 -5.71 -21.19 -27.26
CA ARG A 141 -6.39 -22.35 -27.83
C ARG A 141 -7.83 -22.01 -28.19
N GLY A 142 -8.29 -22.52 -29.32
CA GLY A 142 -9.69 -22.39 -29.77
C GLY A 142 -10.09 -20.94 -30.10
N PRO A 143 -11.29 -20.70 -30.65
CA PRO A 143 -11.78 -19.34 -30.85
C PRO A 143 -12.20 -18.73 -29.50
N VAL A 144 -11.83 -17.47 -29.25
CA VAL A 144 -12.28 -16.74 -28.06
C VAL A 144 -12.80 -15.37 -28.48
N SER A 145 -14.08 -15.10 -28.18
CA SER A 145 -14.64 -13.75 -28.26
C SER A 145 -14.15 -12.94 -27.07
N ILE A 146 -13.59 -11.76 -27.32
CA ILE A 146 -13.00 -10.86 -26.33
C ILE A 146 -13.72 -9.52 -26.36
N ASP A 147 -14.04 -9.01 -25.18
CA ASP A 147 -14.45 -7.64 -24.93
C ASP A 147 -13.28 -6.83 -24.36
N VAL A 148 -13.05 -5.65 -24.92
CA VAL A 148 -12.09 -4.67 -24.45
C VAL A 148 -12.85 -3.40 -24.11
N ARG A 149 -12.74 -2.93 -22.87
CA ARG A 149 -13.50 -1.78 -22.35
C ARG A 149 -12.57 -0.81 -21.65
N ILE A 150 -12.64 0.47 -21.98
CA ILE A 150 -11.86 1.51 -21.31
C ILE A 150 -12.74 2.73 -21.02
N CYS A 151 -12.70 3.21 -19.80
CA CYS A 151 -13.43 4.39 -19.33
C CYS A 151 -12.52 5.16 -18.36
N PRO A 152 -11.67 6.10 -18.84
CA PRO A 152 -10.85 6.91 -17.95
C PRO A 152 -11.71 7.83 -17.08
N ALA A 153 -11.23 8.12 -15.87
CA ALA A 153 -11.84 9.07 -14.95
C ALA A 153 -10.74 9.97 -14.36
N PHE A 154 -10.33 10.96 -15.15
CA PHE A 154 -9.21 11.82 -14.83
C PHE A 154 -9.43 12.67 -13.57
N ASP A 155 -8.32 12.96 -12.90
CA ASP A 155 -8.29 13.84 -11.73
C ASP A 155 -9.25 13.39 -10.64
N TYR A 156 -9.11 12.15 -10.18
CA TYR A 156 -10.00 11.58 -9.15
C TYR A 156 -11.46 11.59 -9.58
N ALA A 157 -11.71 11.38 -10.88
CA ALA A 157 -13.03 11.45 -11.48
C ALA A 157 -13.71 12.84 -11.41
N ARG A 158 -12.96 13.92 -11.12
CA ARG A 158 -13.45 15.31 -11.11
C ARG A 158 -13.47 15.94 -12.50
N SER A 159 -12.54 15.53 -13.36
CA SER A 159 -12.37 16.11 -14.70
C SER A 159 -13.11 15.30 -15.75
N GLY A 160 -13.90 15.97 -16.58
CA GLY A 160 -14.49 15.38 -17.78
C GLY A 160 -13.48 15.33 -18.93
N HIS A 161 -13.82 14.58 -19.98
CA HIS A 161 -12.99 14.47 -21.18
C HIS A 161 -13.83 14.22 -22.44
N THR A 162 -13.22 14.46 -23.58
CA THR A 162 -13.77 14.17 -24.91
C THR A 162 -13.06 12.95 -25.50
N LEU A 163 -13.80 12.14 -26.24
CA LEU A 163 -13.27 10.97 -26.94
C LEU A 163 -13.15 11.26 -28.43
N TYR A 164 -11.97 11.03 -29.01
CA TYR A 164 -11.75 11.09 -30.45
C TYR A 164 -11.26 9.75 -30.98
N ARG A 165 -11.88 9.28 -32.07
CA ARG A 165 -11.46 8.07 -32.78
C ARG A 165 -10.65 8.46 -34.01
N CYS A 166 -9.53 7.78 -34.23
CA CYS A 166 -8.78 7.91 -35.48
C CYS A 166 -8.70 6.54 -36.17
N ASP A 167 -9.65 6.28 -37.07
CA ASP A 167 -9.77 5.00 -37.79
C ASP A 167 -8.56 4.65 -38.65
N LEU A 168 -7.86 5.66 -39.18
CA LEU A 168 -6.70 5.46 -40.05
C LEU A 168 -5.47 4.91 -39.30
N HIS A 169 -5.48 4.88 -37.96
CA HIS A 169 -4.27 4.64 -37.16
C HIS A 169 -4.47 3.74 -35.93
N ASN A 170 -5.58 2.99 -35.84
CA ASN A 170 -5.85 2.07 -34.73
C ASN A 170 -5.65 2.72 -33.35
N ARG A 171 -6.21 3.93 -33.16
CA ARG A 171 -6.05 4.71 -31.93
C ARG A 171 -7.30 5.48 -31.53
N ILE A 172 -7.44 5.66 -30.22
CA ILE A 172 -8.48 6.45 -29.57
C ILE A 172 -7.81 7.41 -28.60
N LEU A 173 -8.27 8.67 -28.58
CA LEU A 173 -7.79 9.72 -27.72
C LEU A 173 -8.87 10.08 -26.69
N PHE A 174 -8.47 10.25 -25.44
CA PHE A 174 -9.26 10.80 -24.35
C PHE A 174 -8.63 12.12 -23.93
N GLU A 175 -9.19 13.23 -24.38
CA GLU A 175 -8.66 14.58 -24.15
C GLU A 175 -9.42 15.23 -22.99
N SER A 176 -8.70 15.52 -21.91
CA SER A 176 -9.18 16.29 -20.77
C SER A 176 -8.49 17.65 -20.73
N ARG A 177 -8.87 18.50 -19.78
CA ARG A 177 -8.17 19.77 -19.53
C ARG A 177 -6.69 19.60 -19.17
N PHE A 178 -6.32 18.46 -18.57
CA PHE A 178 -4.99 18.27 -17.97
C PHE A 178 -4.09 17.33 -18.75
N MET A 179 -4.67 16.43 -19.55
CA MET A 179 -3.94 15.43 -20.31
C MET A 179 -4.74 14.87 -21.48
N THR A 180 -4.02 14.39 -22.49
CA THR A 180 -4.53 13.61 -23.62
C THR A 180 -3.98 12.19 -23.54
N MET A 181 -4.83 11.26 -23.09
CA MET A 181 -4.49 9.85 -23.01
C MET A 181 -4.84 9.16 -24.33
N GLU A 182 -3.88 8.46 -24.93
CA GLU A 182 -4.07 7.64 -26.12
C GLU A 182 -4.14 6.15 -25.73
N LEU A 183 -5.15 5.46 -26.25
CA LEU A 183 -5.14 4.01 -26.40
C LEU A 183 -4.87 3.67 -27.88
N CYS A 184 -3.75 2.99 -28.17
CA CYS A 184 -3.48 2.43 -29.49
C CYS A 184 -3.33 0.91 -29.43
N TRP A 185 -3.55 0.23 -30.56
CA TRP A 185 -3.41 -1.22 -30.65
C TRP A 185 -2.73 -1.70 -31.93
N VAL A 186 -2.03 -2.83 -31.81
CA VAL A 186 -1.25 -3.44 -32.89
C VAL A 186 -1.56 -4.93 -32.95
N LEU A 187 -2.04 -5.38 -34.10
CA LEU A 187 -2.29 -6.80 -34.41
C LEU A 187 -1.01 -7.45 -34.90
N GLN A 188 -0.71 -8.66 -34.42
CA GLN A 188 0.37 -9.48 -34.96
C GLN A 188 0.08 -9.84 -36.43
N ARG A 189 0.99 -9.50 -37.36
CA ARG A 189 0.85 -9.85 -38.77
C ARG A 189 1.61 -11.15 -39.07
N PRO A 190 1.15 -11.98 -40.02
CA PRO A 190 1.88 -13.17 -40.47
C PRO A 190 3.31 -12.86 -40.97
N SER A 191 3.54 -11.66 -41.49
CA SER A 191 4.84 -11.16 -41.98
C SER A 191 5.82 -10.74 -40.87
N ASP A 192 5.41 -10.70 -39.60
CA ASP A 192 6.29 -10.25 -38.50
C ASP A 192 7.35 -11.31 -38.13
N HIS A 193 7.37 -12.46 -38.83
CA HIS A 193 8.45 -13.44 -38.78
C HIS A 193 9.61 -13.14 -39.76
N GLU A 194 9.40 -12.34 -40.83
CA GLU A 194 10.44 -11.95 -41.79
C GLU A 194 10.13 -10.59 -42.44
N GLY A 195 11.01 -9.61 -42.21
CA GLY A 195 10.83 -8.18 -42.50
C GLY A 195 10.34 -7.82 -43.91
N SER A 196 9.02 -7.72 -44.08
CA SER A 196 8.40 -7.17 -45.28
C SER A 196 7.17 -6.31 -44.94
N ILE A 197 7.27 -5.02 -45.28
CA ILE A 197 6.26 -3.99 -44.99
C ILE A 197 5.17 -4.05 -46.07
N CYS A 198 4.01 -4.64 -45.78
CA CYS A 198 2.80 -4.42 -46.58
C CYS A 198 2.14 -3.08 -46.19
N ARG A 199 2.22 -2.09 -47.10
CA ARG A 199 1.40 -0.87 -47.05
C ARG A 199 0.01 -1.19 -47.58
N SER A 200 -1.02 -1.09 -46.75
CA SER A 200 -2.42 -1.12 -47.21
C SER A 200 -2.84 0.27 -47.66
N HIS A 201 -3.15 0.42 -48.94
CA HIS A 201 -3.96 1.53 -49.46
C HIS A 201 -5.42 1.35 -48.99
N ILE A 202 -6.03 2.42 -48.48
CA ILE A 202 -7.46 2.47 -48.15
C ILE A 202 -8.15 3.24 -49.27
N GLN A 203 -9.07 2.60 -49.99
CA GLN A 203 -9.95 3.26 -50.95
C GLN A 203 -11.32 3.49 -50.27
N HIS A 204 -11.85 4.70 -50.43
CA HIS A 204 -13.12 5.14 -49.87
C HIS A 204 -14.29 4.21 -50.23
N GLY A 205 -15.11 3.88 -49.23
CA GLY A 205 -16.51 3.48 -49.41
C GLY A 205 -16.72 2.18 -50.17
N GLY A 206 -16.46 1.04 -49.54
CA GLY A 206 -16.81 -0.26 -50.10
C GLY A 206 -16.42 -1.39 -49.15
N ARG A 207 -17.32 -2.35 -48.96
CA ARG A 207 -17.13 -3.57 -48.18
C ARG A 207 -15.86 -4.29 -48.65
N LEU A 208 -14.92 -4.52 -47.73
CA LEU A 208 -13.66 -5.24 -47.98
C LEU A 208 -13.93 -6.74 -48.12
N ASP A 209 -13.97 -7.23 -49.35
CA ASP A 209 -13.67 -8.63 -49.66
C ASP A 209 -12.15 -8.77 -49.80
N CYS A 210 -11.49 -8.90 -48.67
CA CYS A 210 -10.17 -9.48 -48.58
C CYS A 210 -10.34 -10.89 -48.01
N SER A 211 -9.74 -11.90 -48.65
CA SER A 211 -9.72 -13.28 -48.15
C SER A 211 -9.03 -13.42 -46.78
N CYS A 212 -8.44 -12.32 -46.27
CA CYS A 212 -8.20 -12.05 -44.86
C CYS A 212 -9.35 -11.22 -44.26
N SER A 213 -10.37 -11.88 -43.71
CA SER A 213 -11.46 -11.26 -42.95
C SER A 213 -10.94 -10.26 -41.90
N SER A 214 -11.04 -8.95 -42.16
CA SER A 214 -10.79 -7.90 -41.16
C SER A 214 -11.95 -7.86 -40.15
N PRO A 215 -11.77 -8.24 -38.86
CA PRO A 215 -12.88 -8.41 -37.93
C PRO A 215 -13.08 -7.25 -36.94
N THR A 216 -12.34 -6.14 -37.03
CA THR A 216 -12.34 -5.11 -35.97
C THR A 216 -13.39 -4.02 -36.17
N ALA A 217 -14.66 -4.36 -35.95
CA ALA A 217 -15.69 -3.36 -35.69
C ALA A 217 -15.61 -2.91 -34.23
N PHE A 218 -14.77 -1.91 -33.93
CA PHE A 218 -14.87 -1.16 -32.68
C PHE A 218 -16.23 -0.46 -32.66
N SER A 219 -17.17 -1.02 -31.90
CA SER A 219 -18.48 -0.40 -31.67
C SER A 219 -18.29 0.59 -30.52
N ILE A 220 -18.12 1.87 -30.85
CA ILE A 220 -17.96 2.91 -29.83
C ILE A 220 -19.30 3.12 -29.14
N TRP A 221 -19.35 2.79 -27.86
CA TRP A 221 -20.45 3.19 -26.99
C TRP A 221 -19.97 4.36 -26.16
N LYS A 222 -20.67 5.49 -26.29
CA LYS A 222 -20.50 6.58 -25.33
C LYS A 222 -21.08 6.11 -24.01
N VAL A 223 -20.22 5.70 -23.09
CA VAL A 223 -20.61 5.46 -21.70
C VAL A 223 -20.95 6.82 -21.11
N GLU A 224 -22.22 7.22 -21.17
CA GLU A 224 -22.67 8.44 -20.54
C GLU A 224 -22.97 8.14 -19.07
N ASP A 225 -22.18 8.71 -18.17
CA ASP A 225 -22.59 8.92 -16.79
C ASP A 225 -23.89 9.78 -16.75
N LYS A 226 -24.65 9.76 -15.65
CA LYS A 226 -25.86 10.59 -15.48
C LYS A 226 -25.62 12.06 -15.82
N ASP A 227 -24.39 12.55 -15.60
CA ASP A 227 -23.95 13.92 -15.91
C ASP A 227 -23.26 14.09 -17.28
N LYS A 228 -23.15 13.02 -18.08
CA LYS A 228 -22.57 12.98 -19.44
C LYS A 228 -21.10 13.40 -19.59
N ARG A 229 -20.30 13.40 -18.52
CA ARG A 229 -18.93 13.96 -18.51
C ARG A 229 -17.80 13.02 -18.94
N ARG A 230 -18.03 11.70 -19.05
CA ARG A 230 -16.95 10.68 -19.10
C ARG A 230 -17.14 9.59 -20.17
N PRO A 231 -16.96 9.91 -21.46
CA PRO A 231 -17.12 8.94 -22.53
C PRO A 231 -16.07 7.81 -22.46
N GLY A 232 -16.52 6.56 -22.50
CA GLY A 232 -15.68 5.37 -22.65
C GLY A 232 -15.62 4.82 -24.09
N SER A 233 -14.87 3.74 -24.27
CA SER A 233 -14.83 2.95 -25.50
C SER A 233 -14.95 1.45 -25.21
N MET A 234 -15.56 0.72 -26.14
CA MET A 234 -15.63 -0.74 -26.11
C MET A 234 -15.36 -1.33 -27.51
N ALA A 235 -14.77 -2.52 -27.54
CA ALA A 235 -14.69 -3.36 -28.72
C ALA A 235 -14.98 -4.81 -28.36
N THR A 236 -15.63 -5.51 -29.28
CA THR A 236 -15.78 -6.96 -29.23
C THR A 236 -15.24 -7.54 -30.53
N PHE A 237 -14.36 -8.52 -30.43
CA PHE A 237 -13.79 -9.22 -31.58
C PHE A 237 -13.43 -10.66 -31.17
N THR A 238 -13.25 -11.54 -32.16
CA THR A 238 -12.82 -12.92 -31.92
C THR A 238 -11.36 -13.08 -32.30
N LEU A 239 -10.58 -13.71 -31.42
CA LEU A 239 -9.23 -14.18 -31.73
C LEU A 239 -9.26 -15.69 -31.94
N VAL A 240 -8.55 -16.18 -32.94
CA VAL A 240 -8.28 -17.62 -33.11
C VAL A 240 -6.90 -17.98 -32.58
N GLU A 241 -6.69 -19.27 -32.38
CA GLU A 241 -5.46 -19.83 -31.81
C GLU A 241 -4.19 -19.26 -32.47
N GLY A 242 -3.24 -18.84 -31.63
CA GLY A 242 -1.97 -18.25 -32.06
C GLY A 242 -2.03 -16.75 -32.38
N GLN A 243 -3.23 -16.16 -32.52
CA GLN A 243 -3.34 -14.71 -32.72
C GLN A 243 -3.09 -13.94 -31.44
N SER A 244 -2.47 -12.77 -31.59
CA SER A 244 -2.27 -11.83 -30.50
C SER A 244 -2.44 -10.38 -30.93
N MET A 245 -2.75 -9.54 -29.95
CA MET A 245 -2.89 -8.11 -30.11
C MET A 245 -2.28 -7.40 -28.89
N LEU A 246 -1.56 -6.32 -29.14
CA LEU A 246 -0.98 -5.48 -28.09
C LEU A 246 -1.78 -4.17 -27.99
N PHE A 247 -2.13 -3.81 -26.76
CA PHE A 247 -2.70 -2.51 -26.42
C PHE A 247 -1.67 -1.67 -25.67
N VAL A 248 -1.58 -0.39 -26.01
CA VAL A 248 -0.70 0.57 -25.35
C VAL A 248 -1.53 1.76 -24.88
N LEU A 249 -1.50 2.03 -23.59
CA LEU A 249 -2.08 3.23 -22.99
C LEU A 249 -0.92 4.20 -22.65
N ARG A 250 -0.97 5.42 -23.21
CA ARG A 250 0.10 6.42 -23.05
C ARG A 250 -0.42 7.85 -23.10
N ASP A 251 0.28 8.77 -22.43
CA ASP A 251 0.02 10.21 -22.54
C ASP A 251 0.75 10.81 -23.75
N ILE A 252 0.03 11.61 -24.55
CA ILE A 252 0.54 12.31 -25.73
C ILE A 252 0.36 13.84 -25.63
N SER A 253 0.19 14.37 -24.43
CA SER A 253 -0.04 15.80 -24.18
C SER A 253 1.11 16.70 -24.65
N ASN A 254 2.34 16.18 -24.66
CA ASN A 254 3.49 16.94 -25.16
C ASN A 254 3.46 16.98 -26.71
N PRO A 255 3.49 18.17 -27.35
CA PRO A 255 3.50 18.30 -28.81
C PRO A 255 4.62 17.51 -29.52
N THR A 256 5.78 17.32 -28.86
CA THR A 256 6.87 16.50 -29.40
C THR A 256 6.57 15.00 -29.37
N GLU A 257 5.81 14.51 -28.38
CA GLU A 257 5.28 13.14 -28.34
C GLU A 257 4.11 12.99 -29.31
N ARG A 258 3.25 14.01 -29.44
CA ARG A 258 2.14 14.08 -30.42
C ARG A 258 2.65 14.04 -31.87
N ALA A 259 3.87 14.55 -32.12
CA ALA A 259 4.56 14.53 -33.41
C ALA A 259 5.29 13.21 -33.72
N LYS A 260 5.45 12.29 -32.74
CA LYS A 260 5.82 10.89 -33.00
C LYS A 260 4.55 10.15 -33.44
N VAL A 261 4.09 10.47 -34.65
CA VAL A 261 2.78 10.11 -35.20
C VAL A 261 2.61 8.60 -35.42
N ASP A 262 3.70 7.83 -35.45
CA ASP A 262 3.64 6.40 -35.73
C ASP A 262 3.31 5.57 -34.48
N SER A 263 2.28 4.72 -34.61
CA SER A 263 2.00 3.68 -33.62
C SER A 263 3.24 2.78 -33.47
N PRO A 264 3.62 2.40 -32.24
CA PRO A 264 4.79 1.54 -32.03
C PRO A 264 4.64 0.23 -32.81
N SER A 265 5.72 -0.28 -33.39
CA SER A 265 5.66 -1.55 -34.12
C SER A 265 5.43 -2.73 -33.17
N TYR A 266 4.83 -3.81 -33.66
CA TYR A 266 4.60 -5.02 -32.88
C TYR A 266 5.91 -5.58 -32.31
N THR A 267 6.97 -5.65 -33.13
CA THR A 267 8.32 -6.09 -32.73
C THR A 267 8.90 -5.22 -31.61
N TYR A 268 8.81 -3.89 -31.73
CA TYR A 268 9.33 -2.99 -30.70
C TYR A 268 8.64 -3.17 -29.35
N LEU A 269 7.32 -3.41 -29.35
CA LEU A 269 6.58 -3.70 -28.13
C LEU A 269 7.00 -5.04 -27.52
N LEU A 270 7.28 -6.07 -28.33
CA LEU A 270 7.84 -7.33 -27.83
C LEU A 270 9.24 -7.14 -27.22
N ASP A 271 10.09 -6.30 -27.84
CA ASP A 271 11.41 -5.97 -27.30
C ASP A 271 11.29 -5.27 -25.94
N LEU A 272 10.32 -4.38 -25.76
CA LEU A 272 10.05 -3.74 -24.47
C LEU A 272 9.60 -4.77 -23.41
N ILE A 273 8.77 -5.75 -23.79
CA ILE A 273 8.37 -6.84 -22.88
C ILE A 273 9.59 -7.67 -22.48
N GLY A 274 10.42 -8.06 -23.44
CA GLY A 274 11.65 -8.81 -23.20
C GLY A 274 12.64 -8.04 -22.31
N GLY A 275 12.87 -6.76 -22.61
CA GLY A 275 13.74 -5.89 -21.81
C GLY A 275 13.25 -5.70 -20.37
N THR A 276 11.93 -5.57 -20.18
CA THR A 276 11.30 -5.49 -18.86
C THR A 276 11.51 -6.78 -18.07
N LEU A 277 11.34 -7.94 -18.70
CA LEU A 277 11.57 -9.23 -18.07
C LEU A 277 13.04 -9.39 -17.65
N SER A 278 13.97 -9.08 -18.56
CA SER A 278 15.41 -9.12 -18.32
C SER A 278 15.82 -8.20 -17.17
N PHE A 279 15.28 -6.98 -17.09
CA PHE A 279 15.55 -6.07 -15.98
C PHE A 279 15.19 -6.70 -14.63
N TRP A 280 13.95 -7.22 -14.50
CA TRP A 280 13.51 -7.79 -13.22
C TRP A 280 14.29 -9.04 -12.85
N HIS A 281 14.58 -9.91 -13.82
CA HIS A 281 15.39 -11.11 -13.63
C HIS A 281 16.80 -10.76 -13.16
N SER A 282 17.47 -9.84 -13.85
CA SER A 282 18.81 -9.37 -13.50
C SER A 282 18.84 -8.74 -12.12
N TRP A 283 17.85 -7.90 -11.80
CA TRP A 283 17.77 -7.25 -10.49
C TRP A 283 17.58 -8.28 -9.37
N ILE A 284 16.58 -9.15 -9.44
CA ILE A 284 16.31 -10.10 -8.34
C ILE A 284 17.39 -11.20 -8.22
N ALA A 285 18.16 -11.47 -9.28
CA ALA A 285 19.33 -12.35 -9.22
C ALA A 285 20.40 -11.86 -8.23
N GLY A 286 20.43 -10.54 -7.93
CA GLY A 286 21.28 -9.96 -6.90
C GLY A 286 20.90 -10.32 -5.46
N CYS A 287 19.74 -10.93 -5.23
CA CYS A 287 19.28 -11.28 -3.89
C CYS A 287 20.16 -12.35 -3.24
N THR A 288 20.70 -12.04 -2.05
CA THR A 288 21.60 -12.92 -1.30
C THR A 288 20.86 -13.91 -0.40
N TYR A 289 19.55 -13.76 -0.20
CA TYR A 289 18.77 -14.65 0.64
C TYR A 289 18.61 -16.05 0.01
N LYS A 290 19.03 -17.09 0.74
CA LYS A 290 18.97 -18.51 0.34
C LYS A 290 18.16 -19.38 1.31
N GLY A 291 17.42 -18.74 2.21
CA GLY A 291 16.63 -19.42 3.24
C GLY A 291 15.39 -20.13 2.71
N ARG A 292 14.62 -20.74 3.61
CA ARG A 292 13.49 -21.64 3.27
C ARG A 292 12.37 -20.94 2.51
N TRP A 293 12.17 -19.64 2.75
CA TRP A 293 11.06 -18.86 2.20
C TRP A 293 11.45 -18.01 0.98
N ARG A 294 12.37 -18.52 0.17
CA ARG A 294 12.98 -17.76 -0.93
C ARG A 294 11.98 -17.10 -1.87
N GLU A 295 10.93 -17.82 -2.28
CA GLU A 295 9.96 -17.31 -3.25
C GLU A 295 9.12 -16.15 -2.71
N ILE A 296 8.66 -16.22 -1.45
CA ILE A 296 7.89 -15.13 -0.83
C ILE A 296 8.76 -13.92 -0.48
N VAL A 297 10.03 -14.15 -0.09
CA VAL A 297 11.02 -13.08 0.09
C VAL A 297 11.32 -12.40 -1.23
N HIS A 298 11.51 -13.15 -2.32
CA HIS A 298 11.71 -12.61 -3.65
C HIS A 298 10.51 -11.79 -4.13
N ARG A 299 9.29 -12.29 -3.89
CA ARG A 299 8.07 -11.57 -4.26
C ARG A 299 7.96 -10.23 -3.54
N SER A 300 8.25 -10.22 -2.23
CA SER A 300 8.29 -9.03 -1.39
C SER A 300 9.38 -8.05 -1.84
N ALA A 301 10.59 -8.53 -2.14
CA ALA A 301 11.69 -7.68 -2.60
C ALA A 301 11.37 -6.98 -3.94
N LEU A 302 10.80 -7.72 -4.90
CA LEU A 302 10.38 -7.17 -6.18
C LEU A 302 9.27 -6.11 -6.02
N LEU A 303 8.37 -6.25 -5.05
CA LEU A 303 7.37 -5.23 -4.73
C LEU A 303 8.03 -3.99 -4.12
N LEU A 304 8.90 -4.15 -3.12
CA LEU A 304 9.59 -3.02 -2.49
C LEU A 304 10.41 -2.21 -3.51
N LYS A 305 11.07 -2.91 -4.45
CA LYS A 305 11.76 -2.25 -5.57
C LYS A 305 10.79 -1.50 -6.48
N LEU A 306 9.63 -2.07 -6.77
CA LEU A 306 8.59 -1.43 -7.57
C LEU A 306 8.08 -0.13 -6.93
N LEU A 307 8.01 -0.08 -5.60
CA LEU A 307 7.57 1.08 -4.80
C LEU A 307 8.70 2.09 -4.50
N THR A 308 9.91 1.84 -5.01
CA THR A 308 11.02 2.80 -4.95
C THR A 308 10.97 3.71 -6.19
N TYR A 309 10.75 5.00 -5.98
CA TYR A 309 10.68 5.99 -7.04
C TYR A 309 12.05 6.22 -7.68
N ALA A 310 12.23 5.69 -8.88
CA ALA A 310 13.53 5.63 -9.57
C ALA A 310 14.25 6.99 -9.70
N PRO A 311 13.56 8.13 -9.95
CA PRO A 311 14.26 9.41 -10.09
C PRO A 311 14.94 9.94 -8.83
N THR A 312 14.48 9.58 -7.64
CA THR A 312 15.00 10.17 -6.39
C THR A 312 15.47 9.15 -5.37
N GLY A 313 15.04 7.89 -5.45
CA GLY A 313 15.24 6.88 -4.41
C GLY A 313 14.20 6.95 -3.27
N ALA A 314 13.18 7.81 -3.39
CA ALA A 314 12.09 7.87 -2.43
C ALA A 314 11.28 6.56 -2.43
N ILE A 315 10.90 6.07 -1.25
CA ILE A 315 10.15 4.81 -1.11
C ILE A 315 8.77 5.17 -0.56
N ILE A 316 7.69 4.77 -1.24
CA ILE A 316 6.32 5.06 -0.78
C ILE A 316 5.79 3.96 0.14
N ALA A 317 4.92 4.31 1.09
CA ALA A 317 4.35 3.35 2.04
C ALA A 317 3.38 2.35 1.37
N ALA A 318 2.54 2.83 0.46
CA ALA A 318 1.70 2.01 -0.41
C ALA A 318 1.26 2.83 -1.63
N PRO A 319 0.89 2.20 -2.76
CA PRO A 319 0.48 2.94 -3.94
C PRO A 319 -0.96 3.47 -3.90
N THR A 320 -1.74 3.07 -2.90
CA THR A 320 -3.16 3.42 -2.75
C THR A 320 -3.38 4.53 -1.73
N PHE A 321 -4.60 5.06 -1.74
CA PHE A 321 -5.12 5.97 -0.73
C PHE A 321 -6.61 5.65 -0.50
N GLY A 322 -7.15 6.05 0.64
CA GLY A 322 -8.59 5.98 0.89
C GLY A 322 -9.15 4.56 1.06
N LEU A 323 -8.29 3.54 1.17
CA LEU A 323 -8.71 2.19 1.56
C LEU A 323 -8.87 2.14 3.09
N PRO A 324 -9.97 1.58 3.60
CA PRO A 324 -10.30 1.68 5.01
C PRO A 324 -9.68 0.57 5.86
N GLU A 325 -9.21 0.90 7.06
CA GLU A 325 -8.80 -0.07 8.10
C GLU A 325 -10.02 -0.86 8.65
N GLU A 326 -11.21 -0.26 8.59
CA GLU A 326 -12.49 -0.90 8.90
C GLU A 326 -13.53 -0.50 7.85
N ILE A 327 -14.32 -1.44 7.31
CA ILE A 327 -15.40 -1.08 6.38
C ILE A 327 -16.42 -0.15 7.07
N GLY A 328 -16.59 1.06 6.52
CA GLY A 328 -17.40 2.13 7.11
C GLY A 328 -16.65 3.02 8.12
N GLY A 329 -15.42 2.65 8.51
CA GLY A 329 -14.59 3.38 9.45
C GLY A 329 -13.99 4.67 8.89
N LEU A 330 -13.53 5.53 9.80
CA LEU A 330 -12.99 6.86 9.49
C LEU A 330 -11.47 6.88 9.21
N LEU A 331 -10.78 5.79 9.56
CA LEU A 331 -9.33 5.66 9.39
C LEU A 331 -9.01 5.21 7.96
N ASN A 332 -8.51 6.17 7.19
CA ASN A 332 -7.91 5.96 5.89
C ASN A 332 -6.94 7.11 5.62
N TRP A 333 -5.76 6.80 5.08
CA TRP A 333 -4.79 7.81 4.69
C TRP A 333 -4.34 7.65 3.24
N ASP A 334 -3.69 8.68 2.73
CA ASP A 334 -2.96 8.64 1.47
C ASP A 334 -1.53 8.14 1.72
N TYR A 335 -1.26 6.89 1.32
CA TYR A 335 0.01 6.20 1.60
C TYR A 335 1.06 6.40 0.50
N ARG A 336 0.76 7.23 -0.51
CA ARG A 336 1.62 7.46 -1.69
C ARG A 336 2.82 8.37 -1.41
N PHE A 337 3.11 8.61 -0.13
CA PHE A 337 4.19 9.44 0.37
C PHE A 337 5.32 8.59 0.95
N THR A 338 6.48 9.23 1.11
CA THR A 338 7.63 8.64 1.79
C THR A 338 7.63 9.05 3.25
N TRP A 339 7.12 8.16 4.10
CA TRP A 339 7.40 8.22 5.54
C TRP A 339 8.85 7.86 5.77
N ILE A 340 9.54 8.68 6.55
CA ILE A 340 10.94 8.43 6.89
C ILE A 340 11.08 7.08 7.60
N ARG A 341 10.15 6.77 8.50
CA ARG A 341 10.03 5.48 9.19
C ARG A 341 10.03 4.30 8.22
N ASP A 342 8.99 4.22 7.41
CA ASP A 342 8.70 3.08 6.55
C ASP A 342 9.85 2.84 5.56
N ALA A 343 10.40 3.93 5.03
CA ALA A 343 11.53 3.89 4.13
C ALA A 343 12.85 3.49 4.84
N ALA A 344 13.10 3.96 6.07
CA ALA A 344 14.26 3.56 6.87
C ALA A 344 14.24 2.06 7.19
N PHE A 345 13.08 1.51 7.57
CA PHE A 345 12.91 0.08 7.75
C PHE A 345 13.07 -0.70 6.43
N THR A 346 12.65 -0.13 5.30
CA THR A 346 12.81 -0.76 3.98
C THR A 346 14.28 -0.89 3.60
N VAL A 347 15.08 0.14 3.92
CA VAL A 347 16.54 0.10 3.76
C VAL A 347 17.18 -1.05 4.54
N TYR A 348 16.73 -1.30 5.77
CA TYR A 348 17.21 -2.44 6.54
C TYR A 348 16.94 -3.77 5.83
N ALA A 349 15.72 -3.97 5.29
CA ALA A 349 15.38 -5.18 4.53
C ALA A 349 16.25 -5.33 3.27
N PHE A 350 16.44 -4.26 2.48
CA PHE A 350 17.30 -4.29 1.29
C PHE A 350 18.75 -4.67 1.63
N LEU A 351 19.34 -4.06 2.66
CA LEU A 351 20.70 -4.37 3.10
C LEU A 351 20.84 -5.84 3.52
N ARG A 352 19.83 -6.43 4.18
CA ARG A 352 19.83 -7.84 4.61
C ARG A 352 19.88 -8.82 3.45
N ILE A 353 19.22 -8.48 2.34
CA ILE A 353 19.11 -9.35 1.17
C ILE A 353 20.02 -8.93 0.01
N GLY A 354 20.99 -8.04 0.25
CA GLY A 354 22.09 -7.72 -0.67
C GLY A 354 21.88 -6.52 -1.59
N PHE A 355 20.75 -5.81 -1.50
CA PHE A 355 20.41 -4.66 -2.35
C PHE A 355 20.95 -3.36 -1.76
N LYS A 356 22.24 -3.08 -2.01
CA LYS A 356 22.93 -1.94 -1.40
C LYS A 356 22.64 -0.63 -2.11
N GLU A 357 22.44 -0.68 -3.42
CA GLU A 357 22.24 0.49 -4.28
C GLU A 357 20.94 1.22 -3.93
N GLU A 358 19.86 0.47 -3.65
CA GLU A 358 18.56 1.01 -3.21
C GLU A 358 18.71 1.74 -1.87
N ALA A 359 19.45 1.13 -0.94
CA ALA A 359 19.74 1.74 0.35
C ALA A 359 20.54 3.05 0.20
N VAL A 360 21.54 3.08 -0.68
CA VAL A 360 22.33 4.28 -0.96
C VAL A 360 21.48 5.39 -1.60
N GLN A 361 20.62 5.05 -2.56
CA GLN A 361 19.73 6.02 -3.22
C GLN A 361 18.76 6.68 -2.23
N PHE A 362 18.17 5.90 -1.32
CA PHE A 362 17.34 6.46 -0.25
C PHE A 362 18.16 7.39 0.67
N MET A 363 19.39 7.01 1.01
CA MET A 363 20.24 7.90 1.82
C MET A 363 20.59 9.20 1.11
N GLU A 364 20.76 9.20 -0.21
CA GLU A 364 20.96 10.42 -1.01
C GLU A 364 19.67 11.26 -1.08
N PHE A 365 18.49 10.64 -1.10
CA PHE A 365 17.21 11.33 -0.96
C PHE A 365 17.13 12.08 0.38
N ILE A 366 17.42 11.40 1.49
CA ILE A 366 17.37 12.00 2.83
C ILE A 366 18.46 13.02 3.06
N ALA A 367 19.69 12.75 2.59
CA ALA A 367 20.80 13.67 2.78
C ALA A 367 20.51 15.06 2.21
N ARG A 368 19.85 15.14 1.04
CA ARG A 368 19.38 16.40 0.46
C ARG A 368 18.41 17.14 1.39
N ARG A 369 17.45 16.43 2.00
CA ARG A 369 16.51 17.03 2.95
C ARG A 369 17.20 17.54 4.20
N CYS A 370 18.10 16.75 4.79
CA CYS A 370 18.81 17.17 5.99
C CYS A 370 19.73 18.39 5.74
N MET A 371 20.29 18.53 4.53
CA MET A 371 21.07 19.71 4.13
C MET A 371 20.22 20.98 3.95
N GLU A 372 18.92 20.83 3.65
CA GLU A 372 17.99 21.96 3.49
C GLU A 372 17.46 22.49 4.84
N ILE A 373 17.56 21.72 5.93
CA ILE A 373 17.06 22.13 7.26
C ILE A 373 17.76 23.41 7.75
N GLY A 374 16.97 24.38 8.19
CA GLY A 374 17.48 25.65 8.73
C GLY A 374 17.98 26.65 7.68
N THR A 375 17.84 26.35 6.38
CA THR A 375 18.05 27.31 5.30
C THR A 375 16.79 28.14 5.04
N SER A 376 16.90 29.26 4.32
CA SER A 376 15.74 30.10 3.96
C SER A 376 14.69 29.37 3.10
N GLU A 377 15.04 28.24 2.49
CA GLU A 377 14.18 27.45 1.60
C GLU A 377 13.65 26.15 2.26
N GLY A 378 14.10 25.80 3.47
CA GLY A 378 13.78 24.52 4.12
C GLY A 378 13.06 24.64 5.47
N SER A 379 12.61 23.50 5.99
CA SER A 379 11.95 23.43 7.31
C SER A 379 12.94 23.67 8.45
N SER A 380 12.43 24.10 9.61
CA SER A 380 13.21 24.18 10.86
C SER A 380 13.59 22.81 11.41
N SER A 381 12.92 21.74 10.98
CA SER A 381 13.14 20.36 11.42
C SER A 381 12.88 19.34 10.32
N LEU A 382 13.40 18.11 10.50
CA LEU A 382 13.03 16.99 9.64
C LEU A 382 11.52 16.72 9.79
N GLN A 383 10.86 16.44 8.66
CA GLN A 383 9.42 16.17 8.62
C GLN A 383 9.16 14.67 8.72
N VAL A 384 7.97 14.31 9.21
CA VAL A 384 7.51 12.91 9.31
C VAL A 384 7.53 12.21 7.96
N LEU A 385 7.03 12.91 6.94
CA LEU A 385 6.86 12.38 5.60
C LEU A 385 7.09 13.46 4.54
N TYR A 386 7.47 13.01 3.36
CA TYR A 386 7.75 13.83 2.19
C TYR A 386 7.02 13.27 0.96
N ASP A 387 6.78 14.13 -0.03
CA ASP A 387 6.45 13.65 -1.36
C ASP A 387 7.63 12.91 -2.00
N ILE A 388 7.39 12.22 -3.12
CA ILE A 388 8.41 11.44 -3.84
C ILE A 388 9.57 12.30 -4.40
N ARG A 389 9.42 13.63 -4.42
CA ARG A 389 10.42 14.61 -4.86
C ARG A 389 11.15 15.25 -3.66
N GLY A 390 10.72 14.96 -2.44
CA GLY A 390 11.27 15.46 -1.20
C GLY A 390 10.71 16.79 -0.71
N LYS A 391 9.56 17.24 -1.24
CA LYS A 391 8.88 18.44 -0.74
C LYS A 391 7.88 18.06 0.35
N SER A 392 7.56 19.04 1.19
CA SER A 392 6.44 18.93 2.12
C SER A 392 5.12 18.69 1.35
N PRO A 393 4.21 17.85 1.88
CA PRO A 393 2.83 17.70 1.39
C PRO A 393 2.06 19.01 1.20
N SER A 394 2.34 20.06 1.99
CA SER A 394 1.72 21.39 1.82
C SER A 394 2.04 22.00 0.44
N ALA A 395 3.27 21.80 -0.02
CA ALA A 395 3.72 22.24 -1.34
C ALA A 395 3.11 21.39 -2.47
N MET A 396 2.76 20.13 -2.19
CA MET A 396 2.11 19.24 -3.15
C MET A 396 0.67 19.69 -3.45
N ILE A 397 -0.15 19.97 -2.44
CA ILE A 397 -1.53 20.45 -2.65
C ILE A 397 -1.55 21.80 -3.37
N CYS A 398 -0.62 22.68 -3.02
CA CYS A 398 -0.38 23.90 -3.79
C CYS A 398 0.02 23.59 -5.24
N SER A 399 0.80 22.54 -5.50
CA SER A 399 1.18 22.12 -6.85
C SER A 399 0.04 21.44 -7.63
N TYR A 400 -0.86 20.71 -6.97
CA TYR A 400 -2.09 20.17 -7.58
C TYR A 400 -3.01 21.31 -8.01
N ARG A 401 -3.24 22.29 -7.12
CA ARG A 401 -3.99 23.52 -7.42
C ARG A 401 -3.30 24.36 -8.50
N ALA A 402 -1.97 24.42 -8.48
CA ALA A 402 -1.21 25.13 -9.51
C ALA A 402 -1.30 24.43 -10.85
N ARG A 403 -1.13 23.10 -10.95
CA ARG A 403 -1.25 22.32 -12.21
C ARG A 403 -2.61 22.49 -12.88
N SER A 404 -3.68 22.78 -12.13
CA SER A 404 -4.97 23.19 -12.70
C SER A 404 -4.93 24.52 -13.50
N HIS A 405 -3.87 25.32 -13.33
CA HIS A 405 -3.63 26.61 -14.00
C HIS A 405 -2.45 26.59 -15.00
N TRP A 406 -1.84 25.44 -15.31
CA TRP A 406 -0.67 25.35 -16.22
C TRP A 406 -1.01 25.34 -17.72
N TYR A 407 -2.28 25.45 -18.10
CA TYR A 407 -2.67 25.70 -19.49
C TYR A 407 -3.31 27.09 -19.57
N PRO A 408 -2.81 27.98 -20.46
CA PRO A 408 -3.27 29.35 -20.52
C PRO A 408 -4.79 29.35 -20.73
N GLU A 409 -5.48 30.16 -19.92
CA GLU A 409 -6.88 30.48 -20.15
C GLU A 409 -7.05 30.83 -21.63
N GLN A 410 -7.99 30.14 -22.29
CA GLN A 410 -8.42 30.54 -23.62
C GLN A 410 -8.78 32.02 -23.55
N VAL A 411 -8.09 32.81 -24.36
CA VAL A 411 -8.43 34.19 -24.66
C VAL A 411 -9.93 34.26 -24.91
N ASN A 412 -10.58 35.15 -24.19
CA ASN A 412 -11.99 35.48 -24.30
C ASN A 412 -12.40 35.57 -25.80
N PRO A 413 -13.42 34.81 -26.26
CA PRO A 413 -13.88 34.83 -27.66
C PRO A 413 -14.34 36.21 -28.15
N ASP A 414 -14.57 37.18 -27.24
CA ASP A 414 -15.12 38.50 -27.57
C ASP A 414 -14.09 39.54 -28.06
N LEU A 415 -12.87 39.12 -28.44
CA LEU A 415 -11.82 40.01 -28.96
C LEU A 415 -11.39 39.71 -30.41
N GLU A 416 -12.26 39.13 -31.24
CA GLU A 416 -12.11 39.16 -32.70
C GLU A 416 -12.64 40.50 -33.27
N ASN A 417 -11.90 41.61 -33.14
CA ASN A 417 -12.08 42.77 -34.05
C ASN A 417 -11.06 43.92 -33.88
N LYS A 418 -9.77 43.63 -33.68
CA LYS A 418 -8.73 44.65 -33.89
C LYS A 418 -7.55 44.09 -34.66
N THR A 419 -7.36 44.64 -35.86
CA THR A 419 -6.24 44.40 -36.77
C THR A 419 -4.89 44.57 -36.07
N PRO A 420 -3.91 43.68 -36.29
CA PRO A 420 -2.56 43.85 -35.74
C PRO A 420 -1.78 44.93 -36.51
N PRO A 421 -0.97 45.77 -35.84
CA PRO A 421 -0.05 46.69 -36.53
C PRO A 421 1.22 45.94 -37.02
N PRO A 422 1.96 46.52 -37.98
CA PRO A 422 2.92 45.78 -38.81
C PRO A 422 4.26 45.52 -38.12
N LEU A 423 4.89 44.40 -38.51
CA LEU A 423 6.24 43.97 -38.19
C LEU A 423 7.31 45.01 -38.57
N MET A 424 8.21 45.33 -37.64
CA MET A 424 9.47 46.02 -37.95
C MET A 424 10.68 45.42 -37.20
N ARG A 425 11.49 44.71 -37.99
CA ARG A 425 12.97 44.72 -38.11
C ARG A 425 13.89 44.54 -36.87
N SER A 426 14.60 43.41 -36.94
CA SER A 426 16.06 43.20 -36.83
C SER A 426 16.83 43.66 -35.58
N TYR A 427 17.36 42.69 -34.83
CA TYR A 427 18.68 42.78 -34.20
C TYR A 427 19.32 41.39 -34.11
N SER A 428 20.58 41.28 -34.54
CA SER A 428 21.44 40.08 -34.52
C SER A 428 22.41 40.11 -33.31
N PRO A 429 23.07 38.99 -32.96
CA PRO A 429 23.26 38.54 -31.58
C PRO A 429 24.58 38.97 -30.94
N LYS A 430 24.61 39.03 -29.60
CA LYS A 430 25.84 38.95 -28.80
C LYS A 430 25.64 38.02 -27.59
N GLU A 431 26.76 37.39 -27.25
CA GLU A 431 26.95 36.13 -26.51
C GLU A 431 26.76 36.21 -24.98
N ASN A 432 26.55 35.01 -24.41
CA ASN A 432 26.92 34.53 -23.06
C ASN A 432 26.24 35.10 -21.80
N SER A 433 25.23 34.37 -21.29
CA SER A 433 25.01 34.10 -19.85
C SER A 433 24.05 32.90 -19.67
N PRO A 434 24.16 32.10 -18.59
CA PRO A 434 23.36 30.89 -18.40
C PRO A 434 21.92 31.23 -18.03
N SER A 435 20.97 30.63 -18.73
CA SER A 435 19.53 30.86 -18.58
C SER A 435 18.98 30.25 -17.28
N SER A 436 18.93 31.06 -16.22
CA SER A 436 17.92 30.92 -15.15
C SER A 436 16.70 31.73 -15.58
N VAL A 437 15.66 31.05 -16.05
CA VAL A 437 14.36 31.68 -16.28
C VAL A 437 13.68 31.83 -14.92
N GLU A 438 13.98 32.91 -14.22
CA GLU A 438 13.15 33.45 -13.14
C GLU A 438 11.84 33.94 -13.75
N PHE A 439 10.80 33.10 -13.71
CA PHE A 439 9.43 33.55 -13.95
C PHE A 439 8.66 33.62 -12.63
N SER A 440 8.62 34.84 -12.11
CA SER A 440 7.60 35.46 -11.26
C SER A 440 7.12 34.68 -10.02
N ALA A 441 7.84 34.87 -8.91
CA ALA A 441 7.41 34.55 -7.56
C ALA A 441 6.22 35.43 -7.07
N THR A 442 5.85 36.47 -7.81
CA THR A 442 4.98 37.56 -7.30
C THR A 442 3.48 37.28 -7.45
N LEU A 443 3.07 36.29 -8.26
CA LEU A 443 1.65 35.89 -8.39
C LEU A 443 1.25 34.72 -7.45
N ARG A 444 2.19 34.15 -6.68
CA ARG A 444 1.91 33.08 -5.71
C ARG A 444 1.24 33.56 -4.42
N ALA A 445 1.27 34.86 -4.12
CA ALA A 445 0.95 35.37 -2.78
C ALA A 445 -0.51 35.80 -2.57
N LEU A 446 -1.39 35.74 -3.57
CA LEU A 446 -2.71 36.40 -3.50
C LEU A 446 -3.94 35.47 -3.36
N TYR A 447 -3.77 34.14 -3.30
CA TYR A 447 -4.90 33.19 -3.12
C TYR A 447 -4.59 31.95 -2.24
N LEU A 448 -3.57 32.00 -1.37
CA LEU A 448 -3.13 30.88 -0.51
C LEU A 448 -3.58 31.03 0.95
N GLU A 449 -4.85 31.34 1.21
CA GLU A 449 -5.34 31.46 2.61
C GLU A 449 -5.83 30.15 3.23
N ASP A 450 -5.87 29.02 2.51
CA ASP A 450 -6.24 27.72 3.10
C ASP A 450 -5.06 26.74 3.15
N ASN A 451 -4.47 26.61 4.34
CA ASN A 451 -3.36 25.72 4.76
C ASN A 451 -3.73 24.21 4.81
N GLU A 452 -4.67 23.74 3.99
CA GLU A 452 -5.15 22.35 4.04
C GLU A 452 -4.14 21.40 3.37
N CYS A 453 -3.35 20.67 4.19
CA CYS A 453 -2.38 19.65 3.76
C CYS A 453 -3.03 18.27 3.42
N GLU A 454 -4.36 18.21 3.52
CA GLU A 454 -5.20 17.04 3.26
C GLU A 454 -6.52 17.53 2.66
N ILE A 455 -7.06 16.84 1.66
CA ILE A 455 -8.33 17.21 1.00
C ILE A 455 -9.24 16.00 0.99
N ILE A 456 -10.51 16.21 1.37
CA ILE A 456 -11.55 15.20 1.26
C ILE A 456 -12.13 15.21 -0.16
N LEU A 457 -12.38 14.01 -0.72
CA LEU A 457 -13.06 13.81 -2.01
C LEU A 457 -14.51 13.38 -1.79
N PRO A 458 -15.44 14.30 -1.48
CA PRO A 458 -16.81 13.95 -1.06
C PRO A 458 -17.67 13.36 -2.19
N HIS A 459 -17.25 13.56 -3.45
CA HIS A 459 -17.98 13.11 -4.64
C HIS A 459 -17.79 11.61 -4.93
N LEU A 460 -16.79 10.95 -4.34
CA LEU A 460 -16.56 9.53 -4.46
C LEU A 460 -17.27 8.76 -3.32
N ASP A 461 -17.75 7.56 -3.63
CA ASP A 461 -18.52 6.76 -2.69
C ASP A 461 -17.67 6.04 -1.64
N GLY A 462 -16.39 5.78 -1.93
CA GLY A 462 -15.49 5.06 -1.03
C GLY A 462 -15.53 3.55 -1.24
N TYR A 463 -14.42 2.86 -0.95
CA TYR A 463 -14.40 1.40 -1.01
C TYR A 463 -15.45 0.83 -0.06
N CYS A 464 -16.40 0.04 -0.56
CA CYS A 464 -17.52 -0.48 0.23
C CYS A 464 -18.30 0.61 1.01
N GLY A 465 -18.36 1.84 0.48
CA GLY A 465 -19.04 2.97 1.10
C GLY A 465 -18.23 3.69 2.20
N SER A 466 -16.97 3.31 2.43
CA SER A 466 -16.12 3.88 3.47
C SER A 466 -15.72 5.32 3.16
N LYS A 467 -16.05 6.23 4.08
CA LYS A 467 -15.81 7.68 3.96
C LYS A 467 -15.20 8.22 5.25
N PRO A 468 -14.48 9.36 5.20
CA PRO A 468 -14.16 10.17 4.00
C PRO A 468 -13.08 9.51 3.14
N ILE A 469 -12.90 9.94 1.88
CA ILE A 469 -11.70 9.61 1.09
C ILE A 469 -10.78 10.82 1.14
N ARG A 470 -9.53 10.62 1.54
CA ARG A 470 -8.54 11.70 1.71
C ARG A 470 -7.42 11.58 0.67
N ILE A 471 -7.00 12.72 0.14
CA ILE A 471 -5.76 12.87 -0.62
C ILE A 471 -4.87 13.90 0.06
N GLY A 472 -3.55 13.74 -0.04
CA GLY A 472 -2.65 14.47 0.85
C GLY A 472 -2.59 13.83 2.23
N ASN A 473 -1.84 14.43 3.15
CA ASN A 473 -1.60 13.79 4.43
C ASN A 473 -1.42 14.80 5.57
N ALA A 474 -2.33 14.76 6.55
CA ALA A 474 -2.30 15.63 7.71
C ALA A 474 -1.20 15.27 8.73
N ALA A 475 -0.60 14.07 8.67
CA ALA A 475 0.48 13.67 9.56
C ALA A 475 1.73 14.55 9.40
N TYR A 476 1.83 15.31 8.30
CA TYR A 476 2.86 16.33 8.12
C TYR A 476 2.95 17.34 9.28
N ASN A 477 1.81 17.70 9.89
CA ASN A 477 1.79 18.66 11.00
C ASN A 477 2.05 18.01 12.36
N GLN A 478 2.21 16.68 12.41
CA GLN A 478 2.44 15.97 13.66
C GLN A 478 3.90 16.03 14.07
N THR A 479 4.12 16.16 15.37
CA THR A 479 5.44 15.93 15.98
C THR A 479 5.59 14.44 16.27
N GLN A 480 6.67 13.85 15.77
CA GLN A 480 7.10 12.47 15.98
C GLN A 480 8.60 12.47 16.24
N THR A 481 9.01 12.04 17.43
CA THR A 481 10.43 12.03 17.83
C THR A 481 11.13 10.72 17.47
N ASP A 482 10.36 9.66 17.19
CA ASP A 482 10.82 8.36 16.70
C ASP A 482 11.55 8.45 15.35
N VAL A 483 11.14 9.38 14.49
CA VAL A 483 11.68 9.55 13.14
C VAL A 483 13.22 9.70 13.10
N TYR A 484 13.79 10.35 14.12
CA TYR A 484 15.22 10.54 14.22
C TYR A 484 15.96 9.24 14.52
N GLY A 485 15.37 8.36 15.33
CA GLY A 485 15.91 7.04 15.63
C GLY A 485 15.95 6.14 14.40
N GLU A 486 14.84 6.11 13.67
CA GLU A 486 14.68 5.28 12.47
C GLU A 486 15.68 5.71 11.40
N LEU A 487 15.79 7.02 11.18
CA LEU A 487 16.77 7.56 10.25
C LEU A 487 18.21 7.27 10.70
N MET A 488 18.54 7.49 11.98
CA MET A 488 19.89 7.24 12.48
C MET A 488 20.28 5.76 12.45
N ASP A 489 19.33 4.84 12.63
CA ASP A 489 19.57 3.40 12.47
C ASP A 489 19.84 3.06 11.00
N ALA A 490 19.06 3.59 10.05
CA ALA A 490 19.31 3.43 8.62
C ALA A 490 20.69 3.99 8.21
N ILE A 491 21.05 5.20 8.68
CA ILE A 491 22.38 5.81 8.45
C ILE A 491 23.48 4.87 8.97
N TYR A 492 23.34 4.38 10.19
CA TYR A 492 24.31 3.49 10.81
C TYR A 492 24.50 2.19 10.01
N LEU A 493 23.41 1.60 9.55
CA LEU A 493 23.44 0.37 8.77
C LEU A 493 24.04 0.56 7.38
N VAL A 494 23.74 1.68 6.70
CA VAL A 494 24.34 2.01 5.41
C VAL A 494 25.84 2.27 5.52
N ASP A 495 26.30 3.00 6.55
CA ASP A 495 27.74 3.16 6.83
C ASP A 495 28.42 1.81 7.09
N LYS A 496 27.71 0.88 7.76
CA LYS A 496 28.25 -0.44 8.10
C LYS A 496 28.35 -1.37 6.89
N TRP A 497 27.37 -1.39 6.00
CA TRP A 497 27.23 -2.47 5.01
C TRP A 497 27.32 -2.03 3.54
N ALA A 498 27.12 -0.74 3.25
CA ALA A 498 27.02 -0.24 1.89
C ALA A 498 28.06 0.83 1.57
N ARG A 499 27.91 2.05 2.10
CA ARG A 499 28.76 3.20 1.75
C ARG A 499 29.16 3.96 3.02
N PRO A 500 30.47 4.08 3.31
CA PRO A 500 30.94 4.84 4.47
C PRO A 500 30.50 6.31 4.43
N LEU A 501 30.18 6.85 5.61
CA LEU A 501 29.70 8.22 5.78
C LEU A 501 30.76 9.26 5.40
N SER A 502 30.38 10.34 4.71
CA SER A 502 31.25 11.49 4.44
C SER A 502 31.30 12.48 5.61
N TYR A 503 32.32 13.32 5.66
CA TYR A 503 32.45 14.36 6.68
C TYR A 503 31.35 15.43 6.60
N ASP A 504 30.96 15.84 5.38
CA ASP A 504 29.90 16.84 5.20
C ASP A 504 28.56 16.30 5.72
N TYR A 505 28.26 15.03 5.43
CA TYR A 505 27.04 14.42 5.92
C TYR A 505 27.08 14.18 7.43
N TRP A 506 28.25 13.84 7.98
CA TRP A 506 28.44 13.82 9.43
C TRP A 506 28.18 15.17 10.09
N ASN A 507 28.60 16.28 9.46
CA ASN A 507 28.33 17.62 10.00
C ASN A 507 26.84 17.92 10.08
N VAL A 508 26.06 17.49 9.09
CA VAL A 508 24.59 17.61 9.13
C VAL A 508 24.01 16.81 10.30
N ILE A 509 24.47 15.56 10.50
CA ILE A 509 24.02 14.75 11.64
C ILE A 509 24.34 15.43 12.96
N ARG A 510 25.61 15.79 13.19
CA ARG A 510 26.09 16.29 14.49
C ARG A 510 25.60 17.70 14.82
N ARG A 511 25.37 18.55 13.81
CA ARG A 511 24.97 19.97 14.00
C ARG A 511 23.49 20.23 13.83
N THR A 512 22.75 19.32 13.20
CA THR A 512 21.32 19.53 12.90
C THR A 512 20.46 18.44 13.53
N LEU A 513 20.69 17.16 13.20
CA LEU A 513 19.80 16.07 13.64
C LEU A 513 19.91 15.80 15.14
N ILE A 514 21.13 15.61 15.67
CA ILE A 514 21.31 15.28 17.09
C ILE A 514 20.88 16.42 18.03
N PRO A 515 21.16 17.70 17.74
CA PRO A 515 20.61 18.81 18.51
C PRO A 515 19.07 18.83 18.57
N GLN A 516 18.38 18.43 17.49
CA GLN A 516 16.91 18.31 17.52
C GLN A 516 16.45 17.18 18.45
N VAL A 517 17.12 16.03 18.43
CA VAL A 517 16.84 14.93 19.38
C VAL A 517 17.03 15.41 20.82
N LEU A 518 18.18 16.04 21.12
CA LEU A 518 18.49 16.58 22.46
C LEU A 518 17.43 17.58 22.94
N ALA A 519 16.91 18.41 22.03
CA ALA A 519 15.91 19.42 22.33
C ALA A 519 14.48 18.86 22.51
N THR A 520 14.18 17.66 22.00
CA THR A 520 12.79 17.18 21.88
C THR A 520 12.52 15.84 22.55
N TRP A 521 13.53 15.01 22.84
CA TRP A 521 13.32 13.64 23.35
C TRP A 521 12.51 13.59 24.65
N HIS A 522 12.51 14.64 25.46
CA HIS A 522 11.77 14.72 26.73
C HIS A 522 10.31 15.17 26.56
N LEU A 523 9.89 15.60 25.36
CA LEU A 523 8.55 16.09 25.07
C LEU A 523 7.59 14.94 24.68
N PRO A 524 6.27 15.07 24.87
CA PRO A 524 5.30 14.14 24.32
C PRO A 524 5.19 14.31 22.78
N ASP A 525 4.79 13.25 22.07
CA ASP A 525 4.63 13.24 20.62
C ASP A 525 3.43 12.37 20.18
N HIS A 526 3.20 12.19 18.88
CA HIS A 526 2.05 11.43 18.36
C HIS A 526 2.28 9.91 18.26
N GLY A 527 3.48 9.44 18.61
CA GLY A 527 3.86 8.03 18.49
C GLY A 527 3.89 7.53 17.04
N ILE A 528 4.33 6.28 16.89
CA ILE A 528 4.43 5.60 15.58
C ILE A 528 3.08 5.50 14.85
N TRP A 529 1.99 5.35 15.59
CA TRP A 529 0.65 5.13 15.04
C TRP A 529 -0.13 6.40 14.69
N GLU A 530 0.50 7.58 14.80
CA GLU A 530 -0.08 8.86 14.33
C GLU A 530 -1.46 9.19 14.92
N LEU A 531 -1.67 8.78 16.18
CA LEU A 531 -2.97 8.85 16.84
C LEU A 531 -3.45 10.31 16.90
N ARG A 532 -4.62 10.57 16.28
CA ARG A 532 -5.22 11.92 16.22
C ARG A 532 -5.72 12.43 17.58
N HIS A 533 -5.73 11.59 18.63
CA HIS A 533 -6.26 11.90 19.97
C HIS A 533 -5.27 12.59 20.93
N GLY A 534 -4.08 12.97 20.45
CA GLY A 534 -3.15 13.87 21.16
C GLY A 534 -1.82 13.26 21.55
N GLN A 535 -0.90 14.11 22.00
CA GLN A 535 0.48 13.75 22.27
C GLN A 535 0.66 13.05 23.63
N ARG A 536 1.50 12.02 23.67
CA ARG A 536 1.89 11.30 24.90
C ARG A 536 3.38 10.97 24.90
N HIS A 537 3.91 10.51 26.03
CA HIS A 537 5.24 9.92 26.09
C HIS A 537 5.17 8.44 25.68
N TYR A 538 5.10 8.18 24.38
CA TYR A 538 5.05 6.83 23.83
C TYR A 538 6.38 6.11 24.03
N THR A 539 6.32 4.86 24.50
CA THR A 539 7.50 4.03 24.78
C THR A 539 8.36 3.86 23.53
N TYR A 540 7.74 3.57 22.38
CA TYR A 540 8.45 3.44 21.11
C TYR A 540 9.24 4.71 20.75
N SER A 541 8.63 5.89 20.85
CA SER A 541 9.28 7.16 20.55
C SER A 541 10.51 7.43 21.41
N LYS A 542 10.44 7.03 22.68
CA LYS A 542 11.56 7.18 23.63
C LYS A 542 12.69 6.20 23.33
N VAL A 543 12.36 4.95 23.00
CA VAL A 543 13.33 3.97 22.52
C VAL A 543 14.00 4.46 21.24
N MET A 544 13.26 5.00 20.28
CA MET A 544 13.84 5.47 19.02
C MET A 544 14.66 6.76 19.19
N SER A 545 14.27 7.66 20.10
CA SER A 545 15.13 8.78 20.50
C SER A 545 16.46 8.31 21.11
N TRP A 546 16.43 7.21 21.91
CA TRP A 546 17.64 6.57 22.41
C TRP A 546 18.49 5.98 21.28
N VAL A 547 17.86 5.32 20.31
CA VAL A 547 18.54 4.77 19.12
C VAL A 547 19.28 5.87 18.38
N ALA A 548 18.66 7.04 18.19
CA ALA A 548 19.30 8.17 17.51
C ALA A 548 20.64 8.56 18.16
N LEU A 549 20.65 8.70 19.49
CA LEU A 549 21.84 9.04 20.25
C LEU A 549 22.88 7.90 20.26
N ASP A 550 22.45 6.66 20.48
CA ASP A 550 23.34 5.49 20.48
C ASP A 550 24.04 5.31 19.13
N ARG A 551 23.32 5.42 18.02
CA ARG A 551 23.91 5.32 16.68
C ARG A 551 24.85 6.46 16.35
N ALA A 552 24.53 7.69 16.77
CA ALA A 552 25.44 8.83 16.60
C ALA A 552 26.77 8.61 17.34
N ILE A 553 26.71 8.15 18.59
CA ILE A 553 27.90 7.86 19.41
C ILE A 553 28.74 6.75 18.75
N ARG A 554 28.10 5.67 18.29
CA ARG A 554 28.80 4.55 17.62
C ARG A 554 29.45 4.99 16.31
N LEU A 555 28.78 5.81 15.51
CA LEU A 555 29.34 6.36 14.27
C LEU A 555 30.53 7.27 14.55
N ALA A 556 30.40 8.19 15.50
CA ALA A 556 31.48 9.09 15.90
C ALA A 556 32.73 8.32 16.33
N ALA A 557 32.55 7.30 17.19
CA ALA A 557 33.65 6.46 17.66
C ALA A 557 34.26 5.61 16.54
N LYS A 558 33.44 4.94 15.71
CA LYS A 558 33.90 4.05 14.64
C LYS A 558 34.71 4.78 13.56
N ARG A 559 34.35 6.04 13.28
CA ARG A 559 34.96 6.85 12.21
C ARG A 559 35.95 7.89 12.73
N SER A 560 36.16 7.96 14.05
CA SER A 560 36.94 9.01 14.73
C SER A 560 36.48 10.42 14.35
N PHE A 561 35.17 10.63 14.21
CA PHE A 561 34.63 11.94 13.85
C PHE A 561 34.54 12.87 15.06
N PRO A 562 34.71 14.20 14.85
CA PRO A 562 34.49 15.18 15.92
C PRO A 562 33.03 15.14 16.38
N SER A 563 32.81 15.11 17.69
CA SER A 563 31.47 15.00 18.28
C SER A 563 31.44 15.53 19.71
N GLU A 564 30.24 15.86 20.16
CA GLU A 564 29.88 16.23 21.53
C GLU A 564 29.43 14.99 22.33
N ALA A 565 29.92 13.81 21.95
CA ALA A 565 29.44 12.52 22.47
C ALA A 565 29.64 12.38 23.98
N GLU A 566 30.81 12.77 24.49
CA GLU A 566 31.14 12.63 25.92
C GLU A 566 30.45 13.68 26.79
N SER A 567 30.29 14.92 26.31
CA SER A 567 29.75 16.02 27.10
C SER A 567 28.22 16.11 27.07
N LEU A 568 27.57 15.68 25.98
CA LEU A 568 26.13 15.86 25.78
C LEU A 568 25.40 14.56 25.43
N TRP A 569 25.89 13.78 24.47
CA TRP A 569 25.07 12.70 23.89
C TRP A 569 24.99 11.47 24.80
N ARG A 570 26.11 11.03 25.39
CA ARG A 570 26.12 9.89 26.33
C ARG A 570 25.27 10.15 27.56
N PRO A 571 25.40 11.30 28.27
CA PRO A 571 24.52 11.60 29.39
C PRO A 571 23.03 11.57 29.01
N ALA A 572 22.65 12.16 27.87
CA ALA A 572 21.25 12.15 27.41
C ALA A 572 20.76 10.75 27.04
N ARG A 573 21.60 9.95 26.35
CA ARG A 573 21.29 8.56 26.00
C ARG A 573 21.07 7.72 27.27
N ASP A 574 21.96 7.84 28.25
CA ASP A 574 21.92 7.02 29.46
C ASP A 574 20.72 7.41 30.33
N ALA A 575 20.46 8.71 30.48
CA ALA A 575 19.26 9.21 31.16
C ALA A 575 17.97 8.69 30.50
N LEU A 576 17.90 8.72 29.16
CA LEU A 576 16.74 8.23 28.42
C LEU A 576 16.57 6.70 28.52
N PHE A 577 17.68 5.95 28.57
CA PHE A 577 17.63 4.49 28.78
C PHE A 577 16.99 4.16 30.14
N GLU A 578 17.50 4.77 31.21
CA GLU A 578 16.96 4.57 32.56
C GLU A 578 15.50 5.03 32.65
N GLU A 579 15.17 6.18 32.05
CA GLU A 579 13.80 6.69 32.05
C GLU A 579 12.82 5.72 31.38
N VAL A 580 13.18 5.13 30.24
CA VAL A 580 12.34 4.10 29.58
C VAL A 580 12.21 2.87 30.48
N MET A 581 13.30 2.40 31.07
CA MET A 581 13.28 1.21 31.94
C MET A 581 12.40 1.41 33.19
N GLU A 582 12.35 2.64 33.72
CA GLU A 582 11.56 2.98 34.91
C GLU A 582 10.11 3.32 34.58
N ARG A 583 9.85 4.11 33.53
CA ARG A 583 8.54 4.72 33.27
C ARG A 583 7.68 3.98 32.25
N SER A 584 8.29 3.22 31.34
CA SER A 584 7.56 2.37 30.38
C SER A 584 7.27 0.98 30.90
N TRP A 585 7.90 0.53 32.00
CA TRP A 585 7.63 -0.77 32.58
C TRP A 585 6.45 -0.72 33.56
N SER A 586 5.34 -1.37 33.24
CA SER A 586 4.25 -1.55 34.21
C SER A 586 4.52 -2.78 35.08
N LYS A 587 4.61 -2.56 36.41
CA LYS A 587 4.73 -3.63 37.40
C LYS A 587 3.42 -4.42 37.55
N GLU A 588 2.29 -3.81 37.26
CA GLU A 588 1.00 -4.50 37.28
C GLU A 588 0.87 -5.41 36.06
N ARG A 589 1.15 -4.86 34.88
CA ARG A 589 1.07 -5.59 33.62
C ARG A 589 2.21 -6.60 33.42
N GLN A 590 3.35 -6.41 34.10
CA GLN A 590 4.59 -7.13 33.86
C GLN A 590 5.04 -7.04 32.38
N ALA A 591 4.88 -5.86 31.78
CA ALA A 591 5.24 -5.62 30.39
C ALA A 591 5.65 -4.15 30.16
N PHE A 592 6.36 -3.91 29.07
CA PHE A 592 6.49 -2.57 28.52
C PHE A 592 5.18 -2.13 27.89
N VAL A 593 4.70 -0.95 28.28
CA VAL A 593 3.38 -0.43 27.90
C VAL A 593 3.46 0.58 26.77
N GLN A 594 2.32 0.96 26.19
CA GLN A 594 2.22 1.86 25.04
C GLN A 594 2.82 3.24 25.30
N TYR A 595 2.45 3.85 26.43
CA TYR A 595 2.94 5.15 26.88
C TYR A 595 3.12 5.17 28.39
N TYR A 596 3.93 6.10 28.90
CA TYR A 596 4.23 6.18 30.33
C TYR A 596 2.96 6.23 31.19
N GLY A 597 2.93 5.35 32.20
CA GLY A 597 1.83 5.25 33.16
C GLY A 597 0.58 4.53 32.67
N SER A 598 0.56 4.01 31.44
CA SER A 598 -0.52 3.13 30.95
C SER A 598 -0.36 1.69 31.43
N ASN A 599 -1.42 0.89 31.26
CA ASN A 599 -1.37 -0.57 31.30
C ASN A 599 -1.59 -1.20 29.91
N ASP A 600 -1.71 -0.36 28.88
CA ASP A 600 -1.93 -0.78 27.50
C ASP A 600 -0.69 -1.44 26.91
N LEU A 601 -0.84 -2.60 26.28
CA LEU A 601 0.21 -3.21 25.47
C LEU A 601 0.28 -2.54 24.10
N ASP A 602 1.47 -2.50 23.52
CA ASP A 602 1.69 -2.05 22.15
C ASP A 602 2.74 -2.95 21.47
N ALA A 603 2.42 -3.43 20.27
CA ALA A 603 3.27 -4.32 19.50
C ALA A 603 4.59 -3.64 19.06
N SER A 604 4.64 -2.30 19.00
CA SER A 604 5.88 -1.56 18.73
C SER A 604 6.98 -1.81 19.77
N SER A 605 6.63 -2.23 20.99
CA SER A 605 7.60 -2.65 22.01
C SER A 605 8.43 -3.87 21.59
N LEU A 606 7.93 -4.69 20.66
CA LEU A 606 8.64 -5.86 20.12
C LEU A 606 9.89 -5.47 19.31
N VAL A 607 10.02 -4.19 18.92
CA VAL A 607 11.19 -3.68 18.19
C VAL A 607 12.42 -3.50 19.12
N MET A 608 12.26 -3.49 20.45
CA MET A 608 13.38 -3.24 21.38
C MET A 608 14.63 -4.13 21.12
N PRO A 609 14.52 -5.45 20.87
CA PRO A 609 15.69 -6.26 20.52
C PRO A 609 16.17 -6.10 19.08
N LEU A 610 15.31 -5.63 18.17
CA LEU A 610 15.68 -5.37 16.77
C LEU A 610 16.67 -4.20 16.71
N VAL A 611 16.43 -3.17 17.52
CA VAL A 611 17.27 -1.97 17.60
C VAL A 611 18.34 -2.04 18.70
N PHE A 612 18.52 -3.21 19.33
CA PHE A 612 19.50 -3.46 20.39
C PHE A 612 19.31 -2.59 21.65
N PHE A 613 18.07 -2.19 21.94
CA PHE A 613 17.72 -1.54 23.20
C PHE A 613 17.73 -2.55 24.35
N LEU A 614 17.13 -3.72 24.15
CA LEU A 614 17.17 -4.84 25.10
C LEU A 614 17.70 -6.12 24.46
N SER A 615 18.27 -6.99 25.30
CA SER A 615 18.51 -8.38 24.90
C SER A 615 17.17 -9.06 24.59
N PRO A 616 17.07 -9.89 23.54
CA PRO A 616 15.87 -10.71 23.32
C PRO A 616 15.62 -11.72 24.46
N LEU A 617 16.61 -11.94 25.33
CA LEU A 617 16.52 -12.80 26.51
C LEU A 617 16.35 -12.01 27.81
N ASP A 618 16.21 -10.68 27.74
CA ASP A 618 15.96 -9.88 28.94
C ASP A 618 14.65 -10.35 29.60
N PRO A 619 14.62 -10.60 30.94
CA PRO A 619 13.42 -11.08 31.61
C PRO A 619 12.19 -10.18 31.42
N LYS A 620 12.37 -8.85 31.38
CA LYS A 620 11.28 -7.90 31.14
C LYS A 620 10.79 -7.98 29.70
N PHE A 621 11.70 -8.16 28.74
CA PHE A 621 11.33 -8.36 27.35
C PHE A 621 10.58 -9.68 27.14
N LEU A 622 11.09 -10.79 27.69
CA LEU A 622 10.41 -12.09 27.61
C LEU A 622 9.02 -12.05 28.26
N SER A 623 8.87 -11.34 29.38
CA SER A 623 7.58 -11.11 30.01
C SER A 623 6.64 -10.32 29.07
N THR A 624 7.14 -9.23 28.47
CA THR A 624 6.39 -8.43 27.48
C THR A 624 5.97 -9.28 26.28
N LEU A 625 6.86 -10.10 25.74
CA LEU A 625 6.58 -11.01 24.62
C LEU A 625 5.47 -12.01 24.98
N ARG A 626 5.51 -12.60 26.18
CA ARG A 626 4.48 -13.52 26.67
C ARG A 626 3.13 -12.81 26.87
N GLU A 627 3.11 -11.60 27.41
CA GLU A 627 1.88 -10.81 27.55
C GLU A 627 1.29 -10.45 26.18
N THR A 628 2.12 -10.07 25.21
CA THR A 628 1.71 -9.80 23.83
C THR A 628 1.12 -11.04 23.15
N LEU A 629 1.73 -12.21 23.35
CA LEU A 629 1.28 -13.49 22.78
C LEU A 629 -0.07 -13.97 23.31
N LYS A 630 -0.56 -13.43 24.43
CA LYS A 630 -1.88 -13.83 24.94
C LYS A 630 -2.98 -13.45 23.93
N PRO A 631 -4.09 -14.21 23.89
CA PRO A 631 -5.27 -13.80 23.15
C PRO A 631 -5.83 -12.47 23.67
N THR A 632 -6.49 -11.69 22.81
CA THR A 632 -7.14 -10.42 23.21
C THR A 632 -8.17 -10.58 24.32
N ARG A 633 -8.88 -11.72 24.38
CA ARG A 633 -9.79 -12.08 25.49
C ARG A 633 -9.10 -12.23 26.86
N MET A 634 -7.78 -12.45 26.86
CA MET A 634 -6.93 -12.47 28.06
C MET A 634 -6.12 -11.18 28.20
N GLY A 635 -6.50 -10.15 27.44
CA GLY A 635 -5.85 -8.85 27.39
C GLY A 635 -4.56 -8.78 26.59
N GLY A 636 -4.12 -9.84 25.92
CA GLY A 636 -2.97 -9.77 25.01
C GLY A 636 -3.30 -9.13 23.67
N LEU A 637 -2.43 -9.29 22.67
CA LEU A 637 -2.58 -8.67 21.35
C LEU A 637 -2.86 -9.65 20.22
N THR A 638 -3.10 -10.94 20.50
CA THR A 638 -3.27 -11.93 19.43
C THR A 638 -4.71 -12.38 19.19
N ALA A 639 -5.06 -12.60 17.93
CA ALA A 639 -6.27 -13.29 17.49
C ALA A 639 -5.97 -14.00 16.15
N ASN A 640 -6.46 -15.22 15.96
CA ASN A 640 -6.21 -16.03 14.75
C ASN A 640 -4.73 -16.08 14.34
N ASN A 641 -3.84 -16.21 15.34
CA ASN A 641 -2.37 -16.14 15.24
C ASN A 641 -1.75 -14.81 14.77
N LEU A 642 -2.56 -13.83 14.39
CA LEU A 642 -2.17 -12.48 14.00
C LEU A 642 -2.11 -11.56 15.23
N CYS A 643 -1.49 -10.39 15.07
CA CYS A 643 -1.24 -9.42 16.14
C CYS A 643 -1.88 -8.06 15.83
N PHE A 644 -2.58 -7.49 16.81
CA PHE A 644 -3.05 -6.10 16.78
C PHE A 644 -1.92 -5.11 17.07
N ARG A 645 -2.14 -3.82 16.75
CA ARG A 645 -1.19 -2.74 17.05
C ARG A 645 -1.07 -2.50 18.56
N TRP A 646 -2.18 -2.39 19.28
CA TRP A 646 -2.22 -2.17 20.74
C TRP A 646 -3.47 -2.78 21.40
N SER A 647 -3.49 -2.79 22.73
CA SER A 647 -4.63 -3.33 23.50
C SER A 647 -5.74 -2.30 23.65
N PHE A 648 -6.99 -2.76 23.61
CA PHE A 648 -8.19 -1.92 23.77
C PHE A 648 -8.76 -1.94 25.20
N LEU A 649 -7.93 -2.26 26.21
CA LEU A 649 -8.37 -2.35 27.60
C LEU A 649 -8.17 -0.99 28.27
N GLU A 650 -9.28 -0.28 28.51
CA GLU A 650 -9.38 0.95 29.35
C GLU A 650 -9.16 2.33 28.70
N SER A 651 -9.71 2.61 27.51
CA SER A 651 -10.07 4.00 27.16
C SER A 651 -11.53 4.31 27.54
N SER A 652 -11.90 4.08 28.80
CA SER A 652 -13.19 4.54 29.36
C SER A 652 -12.94 5.48 30.54
N SER A 653 -12.56 6.73 30.23
CA SER A 653 -13.07 7.82 31.07
C SER A 653 -14.59 7.80 30.94
N PRO A 654 -15.38 7.73 32.02
CA PRO A 654 -16.82 7.73 31.91
C PRO A 654 -17.28 9.06 31.33
N VAL A 655 -17.67 9.06 30.06
CA VAL A 655 -18.42 10.17 29.46
C VAL A 655 -19.73 10.26 30.25
N ARG A 656 -19.87 11.29 31.09
CA ARG A 656 -21.18 11.65 31.64
C ARG A 656 -22.07 12.04 30.47
N LEU A 657 -22.98 11.16 30.07
CA LEU A 657 -24.06 11.48 29.16
C LEU A 657 -24.86 12.66 29.76
N PRO A 658 -25.20 13.70 28.97
CA PRO A 658 -26.12 14.74 29.43
C PRO A 658 -27.46 14.09 29.77
N GLN A 659 -27.91 14.27 31.01
CA GLN A 659 -29.26 13.87 31.44
C GLN A 659 -30.30 14.79 30.77
N THR A 660 -30.66 14.52 29.52
CA THR A 660 -31.95 14.91 28.92
C THR A 660 -32.03 14.35 27.51
N LEU A 661 -32.56 13.13 27.37
CA LEU A 661 -33.22 12.71 26.14
C LEU A 661 -34.51 11.97 26.53
N VAL A 662 -35.61 12.59 26.13
CA VAL A 662 -36.99 12.12 26.25
C VAL A 662 -37.16 10.83 25.43
N PRO A 663 -37.85 9.79 25.90
CA PRO A 663 -38.06 8.59 25.10
C PRO A 663 -39.12 8.86 24.03
N LEU A 664 -38.76 8.66 22.77
CA LEU A 664 -39.73 8.37 21.71
C LEU A 664 -39.94 6.84 21.66
N ALA A 665 -41.21 6.45 21.85
CA ALA A 665 -41.82 5.17 21.50
C ALA A 665 -41.50 4.76 20.05
N SER A 666 -41.59 3.53 19.56
CA SER A 666 -42.00 2.20 20.04
C SER A 666 -41.65 1.26 18.88
N ASP A 667 -41.09 0.08 19.13
CA ASP A 667 -41.10 -1.02 18.16
C ASP A 667 -41.23 -2.36 18.90
N ASP A 668 -42.44 -2.93 18.83
CA ASP A 668 -42.99 -4.01 19.67
C ASP A 668 -42.57 -5.44 19.25
N ASN A 669 -41.38 -5.67 18.69
CA ASN A 669 -40.97 -7.00 18.21
C ASN A 669 -39.81 -7.67 18.96
N ALA A 670 -39.28 -7.06 20.03
CA ALA A 670 -38.16 -7.63 20.80
C ALA A 670 -38.57 -8.41 22.06
N ALA A 671 -39.84 -8.40 22.46
CA ALA A 671 -40.28 -8.92 23.75
C ALA A 671 -40.66 -10.43 23.75
N ALA A 672 -40.72 -11.10 22.59
CA ALA A 672 -41.27 -12.47 22.53
C ALA A 672 -40.24 -13.60 22.76
N ASN A 673 -38.93 -13.32 22.84
CA ASN A 673 -37.89 -14.36 22.96
C ASN A 673 -37.24 -14.48 24.34
N VAL A 674 -37.52 -13.58 25.28
CA VAL A 674 -36.87 -13.59 26.61
C VAL A 674 -37.54 -14.58 27.57
N ASP A 675 -38.86 -14.77 27.50
CA ASP A 675 -39.61 -15.63 28.42
C ASP A 675 -39.44 -17.15 28.21
N SER A 676 -38.75 -17.57 27.15
CA SER A 676 -38.50 -18.98 26.86
C SER A 676 -37.14 -19.51 27.37
N ILE A 677 -36.22 -18.62 27.76
CA ILE A 677 -34.82 -18.96 28.07
C ILE A 677 -34.55 -18.99 29.59
N VAL A 678 -35.28 -18.18 30.37
CA VAL A 678 -35.13 -18.07 31.82
C VAL A 678 -35.24 -19.42 32.57
N PRO A 679 -36.15 -20.35 32.23
CA PRO A 679 -36.28 -21.63 32.96
C PRO A 679 -35.09 -22.59 32.77
N VAL A 680 -34.33 -22.44 31.67
CA VAL A 680 -33.19 -23.32 31.35
C VAL A 680 -31.95 -22.89 32.10
N VAL A 681 -31.71 -21.59 32.22
CA VAL A 681 -30.57 -21.02 32.96
C VAL A 681 -30.69 -21.31 34.45
N ASP A 682 -31.89 -21.18 35.03
CA ASP A 682 -32.14 -21.46 36.44
C ASP A 682 -32.00 -22.96 36.81
N SER A 683 -32.05 -23.86 35.83
CA SER A 683 -31.87 -25.30 36.03
C SER A 683 -30.40 -25.75 36.06
N ILE A 684 -29.47 -24.95 35.54
CA ILE A 684 -28.06 -25.32 35.37
C ILE A 684 -27.16 -24.77 36.50
N VAL A 685 -27.49 -23.60 37.04
CA VAL A 685 -26.73 -22.94 38.11
C VAL A 685 -26.51 -23.83 39.36
N PRO A 686 -27.49 -24.62 39.84
CA PRO A 686 -27.27 -25.47 41.03
C PRO A 686 -26.31 -26.64 40.78
N VAL A 687 -26.18 -27.10 39.53
CA VAL A 687 -25.28 -28.21 39.17
C VAL A 687 -23.83 -27.73 39.16
N VAL A 688 -23.58 -26.54 38.64
CA VAL A 688 -22.25 -25.93 38.60
C VAL A 688 -21.75 -25.62 40.01
N ASP A 689 -22.60 -25.03 40.87
CA ASP A 689 -22.23 -24.69 42.25
C ASP A 689 -21.98 -25.93 43.14
N SER A 690 -22.52 -27.10 42.78
CA SER A 690 -22.31 -28.35 43.52
C SER A 690 -20.98 -29.05 43.23
N ILE A 691 -20.30 -28.70 42.13
CA ILE A 691 -19.07 -29.39 41.67
C ILE A 691 -17.80 -28.61 42.06
N VAL A 692 -17.89 -27.29 42.21
CA VAL A 692 -16.77 -26.42 42.61
C VAL A 692 -16.06 -26.88 43.89
N PRO A 693 -16.74 -27.34 44.96
CA PRO A 693 -16.06 -27.77 46.19
C PRO A 693 -15.31 -29.10 46.09
N VAL A 694 -15.63 -29.94 45.10
CA VAL A 694 -14.98 -31.25 44.86
C VAL A 694 -13.71 -31.09 44.04
N VAL A 695 -13.64 -30.06 43.18
CA VAL A 695 -12.46 -29.75 42.35
C VAL A 695 -11.30 -29.22 43.19
N ASP A 696 -11.58 -28.41 44.21
CA ASP A 696 -10.53 -27.83 45.07
C ASP A 696 -9.90 -28.82 46.07
N SER A 697 -10.49 -30.01 46.25
CA SER A 697 -10.05 -31.00 47.24
C SER A 697 -9.24 -32.18 46.68
N ILE A 698 -8.99 -32.26 45.35
CA ILE A 698 -8.29 -33.40 44.72
C ILE A 698 -7.14 -32.96 43.79
N VAL A 699 -6.42 -31.89 44.16
CA VAL A 699 -5.21 -31.42 43.46
C VAL A 699 -4.07 -32.46 43.35
N PRO A 700 -3.96 -33.55 44.15
CA PRO A 700 -2.85 -34.50 43.97
C PRO A 700 -3.06 -35.67 42.97
N VAL A 701 -4.18 -35.81 42.26
CA VAL A 701 -4.44 -36.98 41.38
C VAL A 701 -4.79 -36.56 39.94
N VAL A 702 -4.01 -35.66 39.37
CA VAL A 702 -4.29 -35.06 38.04
C VAL A 702 -3.96 -36.00 36.86
N ASP A 703 -3.19 -37.08 37.04
CA ASP A 703 -2.79 -37.94 35.91
C ASP A 703 -3.82 -39.03 35.54
N SER A 704 -4.96 -39.14 36.22
CA SER A 704 -5.94 -40.22 35.99
C SER A 704 -7.18 -39.81 35.16
N ILE A 705 -7.42 -38.51 34.93
CA ILE A 705 -8.71 -38.01 34.39
C ILE A 705 -8.58 -37.32 33.02
N VAL A 706 -7.35 -37.12 32.52
CA VAL A 706 -7.06 -36.56 31.18
C VAL A 706 -7.91 -37.19 30.05
N PRO A 707 -8.19 -38.51 30.01
CA PRO A 707 -8.98 -39.09 28.91
C PRO A 707 -10.47 -38.71 28.92
N VAL A 708 -11.03 -38.27 30.04
CA VAL A 708 -12.46 -37.91 30.15
C VAL A 708 -12.67 -36.44 29.77
N VAL A 709 -11.74 -35.56 30.12
CA VAL A 709 -11.76 -34.15 29.73
C VAL A 709 -11.64 -34.00 28.20
N ASP A 710 -10.74 -34.76 27.57
CA ASP A 710 -10.57 -34.76 26.11
C ASP A 710 -11.82 -35.28 25.34
N SER A 711 -12.70 -36.03 26.01
CA SER A 711 -13.94 -36.53 25.39
C SER A 711 -15.11 -35.53 25.42
N ILE A 712 -15.03 -34.47 26.25
CA ILE A 712 -16.12 -33.50 26.46
C ILE A 712 -15.86 -32.16 25.72
N VAL A 713 -14.59 -31.81 25.50
CA VAL A 713 -14.19 -30.59 24.75
C VAL A 713 -14.89 -30.45 23.39
N PRO A 714 -15.06 -31.51 22.56
CA PRO A 714 -15.71 -31.37 21.26
C PRO A 714 -17.20 -31.05 21.34
N VAL A 715 -17.87 -31.42 22.43
CA VAL A 715 -19.32 -31.21 22.60
C VAL A 715 -19.60 -29.79 23.07
N VAL A 716 -18.79 -29.27 24.00
CA VAL A 716 -18.90 -27.88 24.50
C VAL A 716 -18.54 -26.86 23.41
N ASP A 717 -17.50 -27.14 22.60
CA ASP A 717 -17.12 -26.30 21.45
C ASP A 717 -18.19 -26.29 20.34
N SER A 718 -19.05 -27.32 20.27
CA SER A 718 -20.13 -27.39 19.28
C SER A 718 -21.39 -26.63 19.67
N THR A 719 -21.62 -26.39 20.97
CA THR A 719 -22.85 -25.77 21.49
C THR A 719 -22.68 -24.36 22.06
N ALA A 720 -21.44 -23.96 22.39
CA ALA A 720 -21.12 -22.60 22.85
C ALA A 720 -21.35 -21.47 21.82
N PRO A 721 -21.33 -21.65 20.48
CA PRO A 721 -21.41 -20.51 19.56
C PRO A 721 -22.78 -19.82 19.47
N VAL A 722 -23.86 -20.36 20.05
CA VAL A 722 -25.22 -19.88 19.72
C VAL A 722 -25.86 -19.01 20.81
N LEU A 723 -25.36 -19.02 22.05
CA LEU A 723 -26.01 -18.30 23.17
C LEU A 723 -25.17 -17.17 23.78
N LEU A 724 -23.88 -17.08 23.46
CA LEU A 724 -22.98 -16.03 23.96
C LEU A 724 -22.66 -14.93 22.93
N GLU A 725 -23.07 -15.08 21.67
CA GLU A 725 -22.85 -14.07 20.61
C GLU A 725 -23.69 -12.80 20.77
N ASN A 726 -24.78 -12.80 21.55
CA ASN A 726 -25.76 -11.70 21.48
C ASN A 726 -25.79 -10.71 22.66
N THR A 727 -24.96 -10.87 23.70
CA THR A 727 -25.06 -10.00 24.90
C THR A 727 -23.76 -9.35 25.37
N ILE A 728 -22.58 -9.76 24.89
CA ILE A 728 -21.29 -9.12 25.23
C ILE A 728 -20.87 -8.07 24.19
N ASP A 729 -21.45 -8.10 22.98
CA ASP A 729 -21.12 -7.18 21.89
C ASP A 729 -21.51 -5.71 22.16
N ALA A 730 -22.44 -5.46 23.08
CA ALA A 730 -22.97 -4.11 23.30
C ALA A 730 -21.99 -3.13 23.97
N ALA A 731 -20.93 -3.62 24.64
CA ALA A 731 -19.86 -2.79 25.22
C ALA A 731 -18.54 -2.85 24.43
N MET A 732 -18.48 -3.69 23.38
CA MET A 732 -17.37 -3.81 22.43
C MET A 732 -17.53 -2.87 21.21
N ILE A 733 -18.43 -1.89 21.25
CA ILE A 733 -18.79 -1.00 20.10
C ILE A 733 -17.69 0.01 19.71
N LEU A 734 -16.44 -0.18 20.19
CA LEU A 734 -15.21 0.47 19.67
C LEU A 734 -14.29 -0.51 18.90
N LYS A 735 -14.74 -1.75 18.61
CA LYS A 735 -13.88 -2.87 18.18
C LYS A 735 -14.23 -3.45 16.82
N ASN A 736 -13.60 -2.92 15.77
CA ASN A 736 -13.60 -3.55 14.45
C ASN A 736 -12.30 -3.34 13.66
N GLU A 737 -11.23 -2.86 14.31
CA GLU A 737 -9.90 -2.79 13.69
C GLU A 737 -9.42 -4.20 13.30
N GLY A 738 -8.75 -4.33 12.15
CA GLY A 738 -8.11 -5.57 11.75
C GLY A 738 -6.83 -5.83 12.54
N THR A 739 -6.33 -7.07 12.46
CA THR A 739 -4.97 -7.34 12.90
C THR A 739 -3.97 -6.78 11.89
N PHE A 740 -2.87 -6.23 12.37
CA PHE A 740 -1.92 -5.49 11.53
C PHE A 740 -0.76 -6.41 11.10
N ASN A 741 -0.53 -6.53 9.80
CA ASN A 741 0.40 -7.52 9.28
C ASN A 741 1.86 -7.28 9.71
N LEU A 742 2.30 -6.02 9.76
CA LEU A 742 3.61 -5.64 10.31
C LEU A 742 3.81 -6.16 11.74
N CYS A 743 2.83 -5.93 12.62
CA CYS A 743 2.89 -6.35 14.03
C CYS A 743 2.99 -7.87 14.14
N SER A 744 2.28 -8.59 13.26
CA SER A 744 2.33 -10.05 13.19
C SER A 744 3.73 -10.56 12.82
N PHE A 745 4.40 -9.92 11.86
CA PHE A 745 5.78 -10.27 11.51
C PHE A 745 6.81 -9.80 12.56
N TRP A 746 6.60 -8.67 13.23
CA TRP A 746 7.44 -8.26 14.37
C TRP A 746 7.35 -9.25 15.52
N LEU A 747 6.16 -9.77 15.81
CA LEU A 747 5.96 -10.82 16.80
C LEU A 747 6.74 -12.08 16.46
N VAL A 748 6.67 -12.52 15.20
CA VAL A 748 7.47 -13.64 14.67
C VAL A 748 8.96 -13.39 14.85
N GLU A 749 9.47 -12.22 14.44
CA GLU A 749 10.89 -11.91 14.57
C GLU A 749 11.34 -11.86 16.04
N ALA A 750 10.53 -11.27 16.92
CA ALA A 750 10.79 -11.22 18.35
C ALA A 750 10.90 -12.63 18.95
N MET A 751 9.98 -13.53 18.60
CA MET A 751 10.03 -14.94 19.01
C MET A 751 11.25 -15.67 18.44
N ALA A 752 11.58 -15.47 17.16
CA ALA A 752 12.75 -16.09 16.53
C ALA A 752 14.06 -15.67 17.23
N ARG A 753 14.15 -14.42 17.68
CA ARG A 753 15.30 -13.89 18.44
C ARG A 753 15.32 -14.40 19.88
N ALA A 754 14.17 -14.51 20.54
CA ALA A 754 14.05 -15.05 21.88
C ALA A 754 14.37 -16.56 21.93
N GLY A 755 14.03 -17.30 20.87
CA GLY A 755 14.27 -18.75 20.75
C GLY A 755 15.65 -19.12 20.18
N SER A 756 16.63 -18.21 20.18
CA SER A 756 17.96 -18.47 19.59
C SER A 756 18.69 -19.61 20.31
N LYS A 757 19.02 -20.68 19.56
CA LYS A 757 19.65 -21.91 20.07
C LYS A 757 20.96 -21.70 20.84
N ALA A 758 21.68 -20.60 20.58
CA ALA A 758 23.00 -20.35 21.15
C ALA A 758 22.99 -20.28 22.69
N MET A 759 21.84 -20.01 23.33
CA MET A 759 21.75 -19.85 24.78
C MET A 759 20.44 -20.42 25.37
N LEU A 760 20.43 -21.75 25.58
CA LEU A 760 19.61 -22.59 26.50
C LEU A 760 18.06 -22.41 26.60
N ASN A 761 17.39 -23.58 26.51
CA ASN A 761 16.08 -24.02 27.05
C ASN A 761 14.73 -23.54 26.49
N ASP A 762 14.62 -22.49 25.67
CA ASP A 762 13.31 -22.03 25.14
C ASP A 762 13.18 -22.18 23.61
N LYS A 763 13.52 -23.37 23.09
CA LYS A 763 13.32 -23.74 21.67
C LYS A 763 11.85 -23.55 21.23
N HIS A 764 10.93 -23.58 22.19
CA HIS A 764 9.50 -23.37 21.98
C HIS A 764 9.19 -22.06 21.23
N PHE A 765 9.88 -20.95 21.54
CA PHE A 765 9.64 -19.69 20.83
C PHE A 765 10.05 -19.75 19.35
N LEU A 766 11.16 -20.41 19.03
CA LEU A 766 11.60 -20.54 17.64
C LEU A 766 10.65 -21.44 16.84
N ASP A 767 10.22 -22.56 17.42
CA ASP A 767 9.23 -23.45 16.80
C ASP A 767 7.89 -22.72 16.60
N LEU A 768 7.45 -21.92 17.58
CA LEU A 768 6.24 -21.09 17.48
C LEU A 768 6.40 -19.97 16.43
N ALA A 769 7.58 -19.38 16.30
CA ALA A 769 7.88 -18.39 15.27
C ALA A 769 7.73 -18.98 13.86
N VAL A 770 8.25 -20.19 13.63
CA VAL A 770 8.08 -20.91 12.35
C VAL A 770 6.60 -21.16 12.07
N LEU A 771 5.87 -21.74 13.03
CA LEU A 771 4.45 -22.05 12.86
C LEU A 771 3.62 -20.80 12.56
N LYS A 772 3.84 -19.71 13.29
CA LYS A 772 3.15 -18.44 13.04
C LYS A 772 3.56 -17.81 11.71
N PHE A 773 4.82 -17.89 11.32
CA PHE A 773 5.26 -17.38 10.02
C PHE A 773 4.54 -18.10 8.87
N GLU A 774 4.48 -19.43 8.91
CA GLU A 774 3.78 -20.26 7.91
C GLU A 774 2.26 -19.95 7.85
N ASP A 775 1.65 -19.67 9.00
CA ASP A 775 0.24 -19.28 9.07
C ASP A 775 0.01 -17.87 8.48
N ILE A 776 0.83 -16.89 8.88
CA ILE A 776 0.74 -15.50 8.41
C ILE A 776 0.91 -15.43 6.89
N ILE A 777 1.87 -16.18 6.30
CA ILE A 777 2.05 -16.16 4.84
C ILE A 777 0.86 -16.72 4.06
N GLY A 778 -0.02 -17.49 4.71
CA GLY A 778 -1.30 -17.96 4.16
C GLY A 778 -2.31 -16.84 3.91
N TYR A 779 -2.18 -15.68 4.57
CA TYR A 779 -3.04 -14.52 4.36
C TYR A 779 -2.59 -13.60 3.22
N ALA A 780 -1.43 -13.86 2.60
CA ALA A 780 -1.10 -13.21 1.35
C ALA A 780 -2.17 -13.52 0.30
N ASN A 781 -2.39 -12.60 -0.64
CA ASN A 781 -3.22 -12.93 -1.77
C ASN A 781 -2.59 -14.02 -2.66
N HIS A 782 -3.30 -14.46 -3.70
CA HIS A 782 -2.83 -15.50 -4.64
C HIS A 782 -1.54 -15.16 -5.40
N LEU A 783 -1.02 -13.93 -5.26
CA LEU A 783 0.23 -13.47 -5.84
C LEU A 783 1.34 -13.25 -4.81
N GLY A 784 1.10 -13.53 -3.53
CA GLY A 784 2.04 -13.30 -2.45
C GLY A 784 2.13 -11.84 -2.01
N LEU A 785 1.06 -11.04 -2.18
CA LEU A 785 0.98 -9.63 -1.78
C LEU A 785 0.11 -9.46 -0.53
N PHE A 786 0.48 -8.55 0.37
CA PHE A 786 -0.24 -8.27 1.60
C PHE A 786 -0.87 -6.87 1.60
N SER A 787 -2.04 -6.79 2.20
CA SER A 787 -2.64 -5.54 2.67
C SER A 787 -2.02 -5.10 3.99
N GLU A 788 -2.42 -3.92 4.44
CA GLU A 788 -2.06 -3.38 5.73
C GLU A 788 -2.59 -4.21 6.91
N GLU A 789 -3.88 -4.53 6.86
CA GLU A 789 -4.60 -5.25 7.90
C GLU A 789 -5.34 -6.47 7.34
N ILE A 790 -5.70 -7.36 8.26
CA ILE A 790 -6.55 -8.52 8.03
C ILE A 790 -7.73 -8.43 8.98
N SER A 791 -8.94 -8.52 8.43
CA SER A 791 -10.18 -8.53 9.22
C SER A 791 -10.28 -9.80 10.09
N PRO A 792 -11.16 -9.83 11.09
CA PRO A 792 -11.46 -11.07 11.82
C PRO A 792 -11.92 -12.24 10.93
N SER A 793 -12.52 -11.94 9.77
CA SER A 793 -12.94 -12.90 8.74
C SER A 793 -11.82 -13.34 7.77
N GLY A 794 -10.62 -12.75 7.86
CA GLY A 794 -9.49 -13.05 6.98
C GLY A 794 -9.44 -12.21 5.69
N GLU A 795 -10.32 -11.22 5.55
CA GLU A 795 -10.37 -10.33 4.38
C GLU A 795 -9.27 -9.25 4.48
N ALA A 796 -8.72 -8.84 3.35
CA ALA A 796 -7.72 -7.78 3.29
C ALA A 796 -8.36 -6.41 3.58
N LEU A 797 -7.76 -5.64 4.50
CA LEU A 797 -8.18 -4.28 4.89
C LEU A 797 -7.00 -3.29 4.81
N GLY A 798 -7.32 -2.00 4.77
CA GLY A 798 -6.35 -0.91 4.65
C GLY A 798 -5.64 -0.85 3.30
N ASN A 799 -4.52 -0.12 3.24
CA ASN A 799 -3.83 0.13 1.97
C ASN A 799 -3.20 -1.14 1.36
N PHE A 800 -3.08 -1.18 0.02
CA PHE A 800 -2.64 -2.39 -0.69
C PHE A 800 -1.90 -2.09 -2.02
N PRO A 801 -0.82 -2.84 -2.33
CA PRO A 801 -0.01 -3.62 -1.40
C PRO A 801 0.73 -2.70 -0.42
N GLN A 802 0.91 -3.14 0.83
CA GLN A 802 1.51 -2.31 1.88
C GLN A 802 3.00 -2.65 2.06
N ALA A 803 3.89 -1.68 1.82
CA ALA A 803 5.34 -1.89 1.79
C ALA A 803 5.91 -2.34 3.15
N PHE A 804 5.39 -1.76 4.24
CA PHE A 804 5.89 -2.00 5.60
C PHE A 804 5.70 -3.47 6.05
N THR A 805 4.73 -4.18 5.50
CA THR A 805 4.43 -5.58 5.79
C THR A 805 5.43 -6.46 5.06
N HIS A 806 5.69 -6.14 3.80
CA HIS A 806 6.63 -6.88 2.97
C HIS A 806 8.07 -6.76 3.48
N LEU A 807 8.48 -5.62 4.04
CA LEU A 807 9.79 -5.52 4.68
C LEU A 807 9.86 -6.33 5.98
N ALA A 808 8.78 -6.35 6.77
CA ALA A 808 8.74 -7.08 8.04
C ALA A 808 8.78 -8.58 7.81
N LEU A 809 8.09 -9.05 6.76
CA LEU A 809 8.17 -10.42 6.28
C LEU A 809 9.61 -10.82 5.95
N ILE A 810 10.33 -10.00 5.18
CA ILE A 810 11.73 -10.28 4.82
C ILE A 810 12.60 -10.38 6.08
N SER A 811 12.40 -9.46 7.02
CA SER A 811 13.15 -9.45 8.29
C SER A 811 12.85 -10.69 9.14
N ALA A 812 11.58 -11.06 9.29
CA ALA A 812 11.16 -12.24 10.03
C ALA A 812 11.74 -13.51 9.41
N ALA A 813 11.56 -13.71 8.10
CA ALA A 813 12.11 -14.86 7.38
C ALA A 813 13.63 -15.01 7.56
N PHE A 814 14.36 -13.91 7.36
CA PHE A 814 15.81 -13.88 7.55
C PHE A 814 16.23 -14.29 8.98
N ASN A 815 15.53 -13.77 9.99
CA ASN A 815 15.85 -14.06 11.38
C ASN A 815 15.48 -15.48 11.80
N ILE A 816 14.38 -16.03 11.30
CA ILE A 816 14.02 -17.43 11.56
C ILE A 816 15.08 -18.36 10.96
N ASP A 817 15.43 -18.17 9.68
CA ASP A 817 16.48 -18.97 9.03
C ASP A 817 17.81 -18.89 9.77
N ARG A 818 18.25 -17.68 10.10
CA ARG A 818 19.49 -17.43 10.84
C ARG A 818 19.56 -18.18 12.17
N ASN A 819 18.43 -18.35 12.87
CA ASN A 819 18.40 -19.03 14.17
C ASN A 819 18.19 -20.55 14.06
N LEU A 820 17.71 -21.03 12.90
CA LEU A 820 17.55 -22.45 12.62
C LEU A 820 18.82 -23.07 12.03
N ASP A 821 19.53 -22.33 11.18
CA ASP A 821 20.75 -22.77 10.51
C ASP A 821 21.96 -22.63 11.46
N GLU A 822 22.67 -23.73 11.70
CA GLU A 822 23.72 -23.87 12.72
C GLU A 822 25.08 -23.21 12.33
N GLN A 823 25.14 -22.43 11.24
CA GLN A 823 26.41 -22.03 10.60
C GLN A 823 26.62 -20.52 10.38
N HIS A 824 26.19 -19.66 11.31
CA HIS A 824 26.60 -18.25 11.29
C HIS A 824 27.41 -17.83 12.52
#